data_AF-A0A2T8FDG8-F1
#
_entry.id   AF-A0A2T8FDG8-F1
#
_cell.length_a   1.000
_cell.length_b   1.000
_cell.length_c   1.000
_cell.angle_alpha   90.00
_cell.angle_beta   90.00
_cell.angle_gamma   90.00
#
_symmetry.space_group_name_H-M   'P 1'
#
loop_
_entity.id
_entity.type
_entity.pdbx_description
1 polymer ?
#
loop_
_entity_poly.entity_id
_entity_poly.type
_entity_poly.pdbx_seq_one_letter_code
_entity_poly.pdbx_strand_id
1 'polypeptide(L)'
;MSTLNSHLRGLAATLALVAFVLGVPTVLVAIDAVPDLAKFAWSRLTAPDDGTLVVELIAAVGWIAWAVFTCQVIASIVSQVRGIRSPRLPGLGVPQVAADRLVAAAALLFVALPTATPFLPQPRAEAAATAAPLPDHSRLTVEPASATALAPTVEHEKEKEKEPEVEQYTVKRGDSLWKIAEERLGDGTRYVELVALNEAVLDGRPDFLLPGTILRVPVAETAPADAYVVRPGDTLSEIAEDELGDADAYPAIYEASRDTVQPTGDHLTDPDLILPGWKLTIPGQKPPPDSREPKHAKPPEEVPDTTPPPTDVTPTEPVGEVDPDSDESGQSSDDSVVPSWLVPGLAGAGAVLGGALWIALRSQRRTQLRHRRPGTVIPPPPAELVPVEKTARATASAIAPRIYALDSALRSLPPLRLVTATLSADEISLALGEPAQLPEPWSGAGTEWRIDLASVPEHPEDSFPPYPLLVSVGQDDDGSFLFLNLEELRTLTVTGASDRKASFARHVAAELAVNPWSVVTTVEVLGLGSDLSSFNLGRVRTHPAGDTGFIGELARDLSSITEPFDPDDFHVVIIASADRPTSDLDALADVIERIPGRSSAVLLDLQGEPRPSGTQLELTDDVRASERRASGSTSNRQS
;
A
#
# COMPACT_ATOMS: atom_id res chain seq x y z
N MET A 1 -23.48 4.04 -29.93
CA MET A 1 -24.06 5.26 -29.30
C MET A 1 -23.12 5.96 -28.31
N SER A 2 -22.04 5.32 -27.84
CA SER A 2 -21.06 5.90 -26.90
C SER A 2 -20.22 7.05 -27.48
N THR A 3 -19.84 6.98 -28.76
CA THR A 3 -19.00 7.99 -29.43
C THR A 3 -19.71 9.32 -29.70
N LEU A 4 -21.03 9.30 -29.91
CA LEU A 4 -21.81 10.53 -30.11
C LEU A 4 -21.95 11.31 -28.80
N ASN A 5 -22.16 10.60 -27.69
CA ASN A 5 -22.27 11.21 -26.36
C ASN A 5 -20.94 11.78 -25.86
N SER A 6 -19.80 11.17 -26.19
CA SER A 6 -18.48 11.73 -25.86
C SER A 6 -18.18 13.00 -26.65
N HIS A 7 -18.51 13.04 -27.96
CA HIS A 7 -18.30 14.23 -28.79
C HIS A 7 -19.21 15.40 -28.38
N LEU A 8 -20.46 15.13 -28.04
CA LEU A 8 -21.39 16.17 -27.54
C LEU A 8 -20.91 16.76 -26.21
N ARG A 9 -20.40 15.92 -25.30
CA ARG A 9 -19.82 16.36 -24.03
C ARG A 9 -18.56 17.18 -24.24
N GLY A 10 -17.69 16.78 -25.16
CA GLY A 10 -16.49 17.54 -25.51
C GLY A 10 -16.83 18.91 -26.11
N LEU A 11 -17.82 18.98 -27.00
CA LEU A 11 -18.24 20.23 -27.64
C LEU A 11 -18.86 21.19 -26.62
N ALA A 12 -19.70 20.67 -25.73
CA ALA A 12 -20.27 21.45 -24.63
C ALA A 12 -19.17 21.99 -23.69
N ALA A 13 -18.15 21.19 -23.37
CA ALA A 13 -17.03 21.61 -22.53
C ALA A 13 -16.17 22.69 -23.21
N THR A 14 -15.89 22.56 -24.52
CA THR A 14 -15.15 23.58 -25.28
C THR A 14 -15.91 24.91 -25.34
N LEU A 15 -17.22 24.85 -25.62
CA LEU A 15 -18.07 26.04 -25.63
C LEU A 15 -18.14 26.72 -24.27
N ALA A 16 -18.25 25.94 -23.18
CA ALA A 16 -18.24 26.47 -21.82
C ALA A 16 -16.91 27.16 -21.48
N LEU A 17 -15.78 26.57 -21.87
CA LEU A 17 -14.45 27.14 -21.63
C LEU A 17 -14.26 28.46 -22.41
N VAL A 18 -14.64 28.49 -23.69
CA VAL A 18 -14.60 29.72 -24.50
C VAL A 18 -15.53 30.78 -23.93
N ALA A 19 -16.76 30.42 -23.55
CA ALA A 19 -17.72 31.33 -22.94
C ALA A 19 -17.21 31.92 -21.62
N PHE A 20 -16.51 31.14 -20.79
CA PHE A 20 -15.97 31.64 -19.54
C PHE A 20 -14.73 32.54 -19.76
N VAL A 21 -13.77 32.09 -20.56
CA VAL A 21 -12.50 32.81 -20.80
C VAL A 21 -12.74 34.14 -21.50
N LEU A 22 -13.63 34.19 -22.49
CA LEU A 22 -13.94 35.42 -23.23
C LEU A 22 -15.13 36.20 -22.64
N GLY A 23 -16.14 35.50 -22.13
CA GLY A 23 -17.37 36.14 -21.67
C GLY A 23 -17.22 36.89 -20.36
N VAL A 24 -16.49 36.34 -19.39
CA VAL A 24 -16.31 37.01 -18.07
C VAL A 24 -15.60 38.36 -18.22
N PRO A 25 -14.46 38.49 -18.93
CA PRO A 25 -13.84 39.80 -19.17
C PRO A 25 -14.75 40.76 -19.94
N THR A 26 -15.50 40.26 -20.93
CA THR A 26 -16.42 41.08 -21.73
C THR A 26 -17.54 41.66 -20.87
N VAL A 27 -18.13 40.85 -19.98
CA VAL A 27 -19.16 41.31 -19.03
C VAL A 27 -18.58 42.28 -18.02
N LEU A 28 -17.41 42.00 -17.44
CA LEU A 28 -16.74 42.88 -16.48
C LEU A 28 -16.40 44.25 -17.08
N VAL A 29 -15.97 44.30 -18.34
CA VAL A 29 -15.74 45.56 -19.07
C VAL A 29 -17.05 46.26 -19.40
N ALA A 30 -18.09 45.52 -19.82
CA ALA A 30 -19.39 46.11 -20.19
C ALA A 30 -20.11 46.79 -19.02
N ILE A 31 -19.87 46.34 -17.78
CA ILE A 31 -20.40 46.95 -16.56
C ILE A 31 -19.43 47.97 -15.92
N ASP A 32 -18.36 48.34 -16.62
CA ASP A 32 -17.30 49.26 -16.15
C ASP A 32 -16.61 48.81 -14.85
N ALA A 33 -16.61 47.49 -14.57
CA ALA A 33 -15.96 46.88 -13.41
C ALA A 33 -14.47 46.62 -13.68
N VAL A 34 -13.74 47.64 -14.14
CA VAL A 34 -12.30 47.59 -14.36
C VAL A 34 -11.60 48.26 -13.16
N PRO A 35 -10.83 47.52 -12.35
CA PRO A 35 -10.17 48.09 -11.18
C PRO A 35 -9.08 49.08 -11.62
N ASP A 36 -9.26 50.37 -11.30
CA ASP A 36 -8.28 51.42 -11.55
C ASP A 36 -7.34 51.57 -10.34
N LEU A 37 -6.27 50.76 -10.33
CA LEU A 37 -5.27 50.75 -9.27
C LEU A 37 -4.55 52.09 -9.09
N ALA A 38 -4.58 52.99 -10.09
CA ALA A 38 -3.94 54.30 -10.02
C ALA A 38 -4.74 55.32 -9.19
N LYS A 39 -6.02 55.07 -8.94
CA LYS A 39 -6.90 55.94 -8.12
C LYS A 39 -7.01 55.48 -6.66
N PHE A 40 -6.35 54.38 -6.29
CA PHE A 40 -6.38 53.86 -4.94
C PHE A 40 -5.53 54.74 -3.99
N ALA A 41 -6.16 55.25 -2.93
CA ALA A 41 -5.48 56.02 -1.88
C ALA A 41 -5.88 55.48 -0.51
N TRP A 42 -4.90 55.28 0.38
CA TRP A 42 -5.11 54.79 1.75
C TRP A 42 -6.13 55.61 2.55
N SER A 43 -6.31 56.89 2.23
CA SER A 43 -7.31 57.77 2.83
C SER A 43 -8.76 57.39 2.52
N ARG A 44 -9.04 56.54 1.52
CA ARG A 44 -10.40 56.03 1.24
C ARG A 44 -10.84 54.97 2.24
N LEU A 45 -9.92 54.22 2.83
CA LEU A 45 -10.22 53.20 3.85
C LEU A 45 -10.63 53.83 5.19
N THR A 46 -10.32 55.12 5.40
CA THR A 46 -10.64 55.87 6.62
C THR A 46 -11.73 56.91 6.42
N ALA A 47 -12.27 57.05 5.20
CA ALA A 47 -13.39 57.93 4.88
C ALA A 47 -14.74 57.26 5.19
N PRO A 48 -15.83 58.03 5.37
CA PRO A 48 -17.17 57.48 5.48
C PRO A 48 -17.51 56.60 4.28
N ASP A 49 -18.09 55.42 4.52
CA ASP A 49 -18.39 54.43 3.49
C ASP A 49 -19.58 54.87 2.62
N ASP A 50 -19.33 55.04 1.33
CA ASP A 50 -20.32 55.39 0.29
C ASP A 50 -20.72 54.17 -0.57
N GLY A 51 -20.30 52.95 -0.19
CA GLY A 51 -20.64 51.69 -0.87
C GLY A 51 -19.87 51.41 -2.16
N THR A 52 -19.14 52.39 -2.69
CA THR A 52 -18.29 52.25 -3.89
C THR A 52 -17.10 51.32 -3.68
N LEU A 53 -16.54 51.25 -2.47
CA LEU A 53 -15.43 50.35 -2.14
C LEU A 53 -15.82 48.88 -2.22
N VAL A 54 -17.06 48.55 -1.82
CA VAL A 54 -17.58 47.19 -1.90
C VAL A 54 -17.73 46.75 -3.36
N VAL A 55 -18.18 47.64 -4.24
CA VAL A 55 -18.30 47.36 -5.68
C VAL A 55 -16.91 47.20 -6.32
N GLU A 56 -15.94 48.05 -5.99
CA GLU A 56 -14.55 47.92 -6.43
C GLU A 56 -13.92 46.60 -5.94
N LEU A 57 -14.20 46.19 -4.69
CA LEU A 57 -13.73 44.92 -4.13
C LEU A 57 -14.34 43.71 -4.86
N ILE A 58 -15.65 43.72 -5.10
CA ILE A 58 -16.33 42.64 -5.85
C ILE A 58 -15.78 42.56 -7.28
N ALA A 59 -15.55 43.70 -7.94
CA ALA A 59 -14.93 43.76 -9.26
C ALA A 59 -13.51 43.15 -9.24
N ALA A 60 -12.69 43.51 -8.25
CA ALA A 60 -11.34 42.98 -8.09
C ALA A 60 -11.35 41.46 -7.86
N VAL A 61 -12.24 40.96 -7.01
CA VAL A 61 -12.42 39.52 -6.78
C VAL A 61 -12.84 38.80 -8.06
N GLY A 62 -13.73 39.40 -8.87
CA GLY A 62 -14.13 38.85 -10.17
C GLY A 62 -12.96 38.69 -11.15
N TRP A 63 -12.10 39.72 -11.27
CA TRP A 63 -10.90 39.66 -12.11
C TRP A 63 -9.88 38.65 -11.60
N ILE A 64 -9.64 38.58 -10.28
CA ILE A 64 -8.73 37.60 -9.67
C ILE A 64 -9.24 36.19 -9.91
N ALA A 65 -10.53 35.92 -9.68
CA ALA A 65 -11.14 34.62 -9.91
C ALA A 65 -11.02 34.18 -11.38
N TRP A 66 -11.27 35.09 -12.32
CA TRP A 66 -11.08 34.83 -13.75
C TRP A 66 -9.60 34.53 -14.09
N ALA A 67 -8.66 35.30 -13.55
CA ALA A 67 -7.24 35.11 -13.80
C ALA A 67 -6.74 33.77 -13.26
N VAL A 68 -7.13 33.41 -12.04
CA VAL A 68 -6.80 32.11 -11.42
C VAL A 68 -7.34 30.96 -12.25
N PHE A 69 -8.62 31.02 -12.65
CA PHE A 69 -9.23 30.00 -13.50
C PHE A 69 -8.52 29.87 -14.85
N THR A 70 -8.22 30.99 -15.51
CA THR A 70 -7.57 31.00 -16.83
C THR A 70 -6.14 30.43 -16.75
N CYS A 71 -5.37 30.82 -15.72
CA CYS A 71 -4.04 30.25 -15.48
C CYS A 71 -4.08 28.73 -15.22
N GLN A 72 -5.09 28.25 -14.48
CA GLN A 72 -5.28 26.82 -14.25
C GLN A 72 -5.60 26.06 -15.55
N VAL A 73 -6.49 26.61 -16.39
CA VAL A 73 -6.81 26.04 -17.71
C VAL A 73 -5.57 25.97 -18.60
N ILE A 74 -4.76 27.03 -18.65
CA ILE A 74 -3.50 27.05 -19.42
C ILE A 74 -2.52 26.00 -18.89
N ALA A 75 -2.34 25.93 -17.57
CA ALA A 75 -1.45 24.95 -16.95
C ALA A 75 -1.88 23.51 -17.25
N SER A 76 -3.19 23.23 -17.19
CA SER A 76 -3.77 21.93 -17.51
C SER A 76 -3.56 21.55 -18.99
N ILE A 77 -3.76 22.49 -19.93
CA ILE A 77 -3.48 22.28 -21.36
C ILE A 77 -1.99 21.98 -21.59
N VAL A 78 -1.08 22.77 -20.99
CA VAL A 78 0.38 22.57 -21.14
C VAL A 78 0.82 21.23 -20.53
N SER A 79 0.27 20.87 -19.38
CA SER A 79 0.49 19.59 -18.69
C SER A 79 0.04 18.41 -19.54
N GLN A 80 -1.14 18.50 -20.17
CA GLN A 80 -1.68 17.47 -21.04
C GLN A 80 -0.87 17.31 -22.33
N VAL A 81 -0.41 18.42 -22.93
CA VAL A 81 0.45 18.40 -24.13
C VAL A 81 1.85 17.85 -23.85
N ARG A 82 2.39 18.09 -22.64
CA ARG A 82 3.74 17.65 -22.24
C ARG A 82 3.78 16.28 -21.57
N GLY A 83 2.63 15.66 -21.28
CA GLY A 83 2.56 14.35 -20.60
C GLY A 83 3.01 14.38 -19.14
N ILE A 84 3.00 15.54 -18.48
CA ILE A 84 3.46 15.71 -17.09
C ILE A 84 2.23 15.94 -16.20
N ARG A 85 2.16 15.37 -14.99
CA ARG A 85 1.07 15.61 -14.04
C ARG A 85 1.07 17.08 -13.56
N SER A 86 -0.09 17.75 -13.60
CA SER A 86 -0.22 19.13 -13.11
C SER A 86 0.08 19.23 -11.61
N PRO A 87 0.95 20.16 -11.15
CA PRO A 87 1.22 20.35 -9.73
C PRO A 87 -0.03 20.90 -9.01
N ARG A 88 -0.43 20.24 -7.92
CA ARG A 88 -1.58 20.65 -7.10
C ARG A 88 -1.18 21.81 -6.20
N LEU A 89 -1.93 22.91 -6.25
CA LEU A 89 -1.68 24.07 -5.40
C LEU A 89 -2.53 23.95 -4.12
N PRO A 90 -1.93 24.10 -2.91
CA PRO A 90 -2.67 23.99 -1.66
C PRO A 90 -3.78 25.05 -1.58
N GLY A 91 -5.01 24.62 -1.28
CA GLY A 91 -6.18 25.49 -1.11
C GLY A 91 -7.12 25.64 -2.32
N LEU A 92 -6.80 25.09 -3.50
CA LEU A 92 -7.61 25.22 -4.73
C LEU A 92 -8.08 23.87 -5.34
N GLY A 93 -8.10 22.79 -4.56
CA GLY A 93 -8.36 21.44 -5.07
C GLY A 93 -9.70 21.24 -5.78
N VAL A 94 -10.78 21.86 -5.28
CA VAL A 94 -12.13 21.73 -5.87
C VAL A 94 -12.25 22.43 -7.24
N PRO A 95 -11.84 23.71 -7.41
CA PRO A 95 -11.85 24.34 -8.73
C PRO A 95 -10.83 23.71 -9.72
N GLN A 96 -9.70 23.19 -9.24
CA GLN A 96 -8.74 22.47 -10.10
C GLN A 96 -9.33 21.19 -10.69
N VAL A 97 -10.04 20.38 -9.91
CA VAL A 97 -10.70 19.15 -10.40
C VAL A 97 -11.80 19.46 -11.43
N ALA A 98 -12.52 20.57 -11.26
CA ALA A 98 -13.53 21.01 -12.23
C ALA A 98 -12.88 21.47 -13.55
N ALA A 99 -11.78 22.23 -13.50
CA ALA A 99 -11.03 22.65 -14.67
C ALA A 99 -10.40 21.46 -15.42
N ASP A 100 -9.78 20.53 -14.70
CA ASP A 100 -9.17 19.32 -15.28
C ASP A 100 -10.21 18.43 -15.97
N ARG A 101 -11.41 18.30 -15.39
CA ARG A 101 -12.52 17.55 -16.01
C ARG A 101 -13.05 18.23 -17.27
N LEU A 102 -13.09 19.56 -17.31
CA LEU A 102 -13.52 20.31 -18.50
C LEU A 102 -12.47 20.23 -19.63
N VAL A 103 -11.19 20.32 -19.30
CA VAL A 103 -10.09 20.18 -20.27
C VAL A 103 -10.02 18.74 -20.80
N ALA A 104 -10.13 17.73 -19.93
CA ALA A 104 -10.20 16.33 -20.34
C ALA A 104 -11.43 16.04 -21.22
N ALA A 105 -12.60 16.60 -20.87
CA ALA A 105 -13.80 16.48 -21.70
C ALA A 105 -13.62 17.16 -23.06
N ALA A 106 -13.03 18.36 -23.11
CA ALA A 106 -12.73 19.05 -24.37
C ALA A 106 -11.72 18.27 -25.24
N ALA A 107 -10.74 17.60 -24.63
CA ALA A 107 -9.78 16.75 -25.35
C ALA A 107 -10.43 15.56 -26.06
N LEU A 108 -11.55 15.02 -25.54
CA LEU A 108 -12.32 13.95 -26.20
C LEU A 108 -12.87 14.35 -27.58
N LEU A 109 -12.97 15.64 -27.88
CA LEU A 109 -13.36 16.13 -29.20
C LEU A 109 -12.27 15.89 -30.27
N PHE A 110 -11.02 15.72 -29.84
CA PHE A 110 -9.85 15.59 -30.72
C PHE A 110 -9.29 14.16 -30.84
N VAL A 111 -9.85 13.18 -30.14
CA VAL A 111 -9.37 11.78 -30.13
C VAL A 111 -9.76 10.98 -31.39
N ALA A 112 -10.45 11.59 -32.37
CA ALA A 112 -10.78 10.94 -33.63
C ALA A 112 -10.39 11.79 -34.85
N LEU A 113 -9.10 11.75 -35.20
CA LEU A 113 -8.66 11.95 -36.59
C LEU A 113 -7.93 10.69 -37.04
N PRO A 114 -8.39 9.97 -38.07
CA PRO A 114 -7.56 9.00 -38.75
C PRO A 114 -6.51 9.81 -39.50
N THR A 115 -5.28 9.87 -39.00
CA THR A 115 -4.17 10.38 -39.82
C THR A 115 -3.98 9.39 -40.95
N ALA A 116 -4.48 9.75 -42.13
CA ALA A 116 -4.17 9.08 -43.38
C ALA A 116 -2.64 9.01 -43.52
N THR A 117 -2.10 7.81 -43.43
CA THR A 117 -0.70 7.51 -43.68
C THR A 117 -0.39 7.80 -45.15
N PRO A 118 0.57 8.69 -45.48
CA PRO A 118 1.14 8.66 -46.82
C PRO A 118 1.98 7.39 -46.94
N PHE A 119 1.53 6.48 -47.80
CA PHE A 119 2.32 5.38 -48.32
C PHE A 119 3.60 5.95 -48.95
N LEU A 120 4.76 5.70 -48.33
CA LEU A 120 6.06 5.78 -48.98
C LEU A 120 6.68 4.37 -49.00
N PRO A 121 7.14 3.88 -50.16
CA PRO A 121 7.71 2.55 -50.28
C PRO A 121 9.09 2.50 -49.60
N GLN A 122 9.25 1.62 -48.62
CA GLN A 122 10.57 1.28 -48.08
C GLN A 122 11.29 0.28 -49.02
N PRO A 123 12.57 0.50 -49.34
CA PRO A 123 13.37 -0.47 -50.06
C PRO A 123 13.74 -1.64 -49.13
N ARG A 124 13.68 -2.82 -49.72
CA ARG A 124 14.13 -4.12 -49.19
C ARG A 124 15.65 -4.10 -48.99
N ALA A 125 16.13 -4.52 -47.83
CA ALA A 125 17.52 -4.92 -47.65
C ALA A 125 17.59 -6.22 -46.84
N GLU A 126 17.76 -7.32 -47.58
CA GLU A 126 18.23 -8.62 -47.11
C GLU A 126 19.74 -8.57 -46.78
N ALA A 127 20.14 -9.48 -45.88
CA ALA A 127 21.44 -10.14 -45.78
C ALA A 127 22.61 -9.50 -45.00
N ALA A 128 22.85 -10.07 -43.81
CA ALA A 128 24.02 -10.89 -43.44
C ALA A 128 25.49 -10.37 -43.58
N ALA A 129 26.16 -10.38 -42.41
CA ALA A 129 27.46 -10.99 -42.10
C ALA A 129 28.83 -10.27 -42.35
N THR A 130 29.60 -10.15 -41.25
CA THR A 130 31.05 -10.50 -41.08
C THR A 130 32.10 -9.38 -40.85
N ALA A 131 32.69 -9.45 -39.63
CA ALA A 131 34.10 -9.26 -39.18
C ALA A 131 34.80 -7.88 -39.04
N ALA A 132 35.52 -7.80 -37.90
CA ALA A 132 36.39 -6.79 -37.23
C ALA A 132 37.71 -6.42 -37.99
N PRO A 133 38.72 -5.65 -37.47
CA PRO A 133 38.97 -5.09 -36.11
C PRO A 133 39.57 -3.64 -35.99
N LEU A 134 39.80 -3.24 -34.70
CA LEU A 134 40.47 -2.08 -34.02
C LEU A 134 41.72 -1.41 -34.69
N PRO A 135 42.21 -0.19 -34.28
CA PRO A 135 42.61 0.14 -32.89
C PRO A 135 42.55 1.60 -32.33
N ASP A 136 42.73 1.65 -30.99
CA ASP A 136 43.18 2.66 -29.99
C ASP A 136 43.54 4.12 -30.36
N HIS A 137 43.21 5.07 -29.46
CA HIS A 137 44.19 5.77 -28.58
C HIS A 137 43.60 6.88 -27.67
N SER A 138 44.14 6.89 -26.43
CA SER A 138 44.52 8.05 -25.58
C SER A 138 43.61 8.58 -24.48
N ARG A 139 43.96 8.15 -23.26
CA ARG A 139 43.78 8.78 -21.94
C ARG A 139 44.49 10.15 -21.85
N LEU A 140 43.94 11.06 -21.04
CA LEU A 140 44.70 12.18 -20.45
C LEU A 140 44.84 11.95 -18.94
N THR A 141 46.10 11.85 -18.52
CA THR A 141 46.60 11.83 -17.14
C THR A 141 47.00 13.25 -16.75
N VAL A 142 46.74 13.68 -15.51
CA VAL A 142 47.42 14.83 -14.88
C VAL A 142 47.81 14.44 -13.45
N GLU A 143 49.09 14.55 -13.15
CA GLU A 143 49.73 14.53 -11.81
C GLU A 143 50.91 15.57 -11.84
N PRO A 144 51.58 15.92 -10.72
CA PRO A 144 51.51 17.20 -10.02
C PRO A 144 52.80 18.06 -10.09
N ALA A 145 52.77 19.33 -9.64
CA ALA A 145 53.99 20.08 -9.25
C ALA A 145 53.73 21.36 -8.38
N SER A 146 54.43 21.42 -7.25
CA SER A 146 54.83 22.58 -6.40
C SER A 146 55.64 23.66 -7.18
N ALA A 147 55.93 24.91 -6.78
CA ALA A 147 55.69 25.78 -5.61
C ALA A 147 56.11 27.24 -5.97
N THR A 148 55.59 28.27 -5.28
CA THR A 148 56.33 29.36 -4.54
C THR A 148 55.49 30.63 -4.33
N ALA A 149 55.64 31.18 -3.11
CA ALA A 149 54.85 32.15 -2.36
C ALA A 149 54.97 33.64 -2.74
N LEU A 150 54.03 34.46 -2.23
CA LEU A 150 54.27 35.68 -1.40
C LEU A 150 53.03 36.00 -0.53
N ALA A 151 53.28 36.34 0.74
CA ALA A 151 52.37 36.61 1.88
C ALA A 151 52.02 38.14 2.00
N PRO A 152 51.11 38.65 2.90
CA PRO A 152 50.99 38.26 4.32
C PRO A 152 49.60 38.20 5.00
N THR A 153 49.57 37.29 5.99
CA THR A 153 49.11 37.39 7.40
C THR A 153 47.87 38.21 7.79
N VAL A 154 46.82 37.50 8.23
CA VAL A 154 46.12 37.77 9.49
C VAL A 154 46.03 36.46 10.27
N GLU A 155 46.49 36.50 11.51
CA GLU A 155 46.53 35.40 12.47
C GLU A 155 45.13 35.13 13.05
N HIS A 156 44.69 33.88 13.04
CA HIS A 156 43.80 33.34 14.08
C HIS A 156 44.21 31.89 14.38
N GLU A 157 44.34 31.63 15.68
CA GLU A 157 44.84 30.40 16.29
C GLU A 157 44.08 29.14 15.82
N LYS A 158 44.87 28.10 15.53
CA LYS A 158 44.42 26.73 15.30
C LYS A 158 43.88 26.12 16.59
N GLU A 159 42.59 25.84 16.61
CA GLU A 159 42.05 24.71 17.38
C GLU A 159 42.10 23.48 16.45
N LYS A 160 42.75 22.41 16.90
CA LYS A 160 42.90 21.15 16.16
C LYS A 160 41.56 20.43 16.14
N GLU A 161 40.77 20.65 15.09
CA GLU A 161 39.61 19.82 14.80
C GLU A 161 40.11 18.46 14.26
N LYS A 162 39.69 17.39 14.96
CA LYS A 162 40.10 16.02 14.70
C LYS A 162 39.37 15.57 13.42
N GLU A 163 40.12 15.36 12.34
CA GLU A 163 39.58 14.86 11.06
C GLU A 163 38.82 13.54 11.32
N PRO A 164 37.51 13.44 11.00
CA PRO A 164 36.75 12.22 11.25
C PRO A 164 37.29 11.09 10.36
N GLU A 165 37.37 9.88 10.91
CA GLU A 165 37.70 8.69 10.14
C GLU A 165 36.55 8.39 9.17
N VAL A 166 36.85 8.38 7.86
CA VAL A 166 35.86 8.26 6.79
C VAL A 166 35.95 6.86 6.17
N GLU A 167 34.85 6.11 6.22
CA GLU A 167 34.69 4.81 5.56
C GLU A 167 34.05 4.98 4.17
N GLN A 168 34.40 4.11 3.22
CA GLN A 168 33.75 4.05 1.90
C GLN A 168 32.63 3.01 1.90
N TYR A 169 31.39 3.48 1.72
CA TYR A 169 30.20 2.64 1.63
C TYR A 169 29.72 2.54 0.18
N THR A 170 29.52 1.31 -0.31
CA THR A 170 28.94 1.08 -1.65
C THR A 170 27.43 0.92 -1.54
N VAL A 171 26.69 1.85 -2.16
CA VAL A 171 25.23 1.91 -2.18
C VAL A 171 24.64 0.65 -2.82
N LYS A 172 23.70 0.01 -2.13
CA LYS A 172 22.94 -1.15 -2.60
C LYS A 172 21.57 -0.73 -3.17
N ARG A 173 20.88 -1.66 -3.83
CA ARG A 173 19.52 -1.43 -4.36
C ARG A 173 18.54 -1.29 -3.20
N GLY A 174 17.79 -0.19 -3.16
CA GLY A 174 16.85 0.12 -2.08
C GLY A 174 17.44 0.99 -0.96
N ASP A 175 18.73 1.35 -1.03
CA ASP A 175 19.33 2.26 -0.07
C ASP A 175 18.85 3.71 -0.29
N SER A 176 18.61 4.41 0.80
CA SER A 176 18.41 5.87 0.83
C SER A 176 19.50 6.51 1.70
N LEU A 177 19.80 7.80 1.49
CA LEU A 177 20.79 8.51 2.33
C LEU A 177 20.39 8.50 3.81
N TRP A 178 19.08 8.52 4.07
CA TRP A 178 18.52 8.36 5.41
C TRP A 178 18.83 6.98 6.00
N LYS A 179 18.57 5.91 5.26
CA LYS A 179 18.83 4.52 5.70
C LYS A 179 20.32 4.29 5.96
N ILE A 180 21.19 4.82 5.10
CA ILE A 180 22.64 4.74 5.29
C ILE A 180 23.08 5.51 6.54
N ALA A 181 22.49 6.68 6.81
CA ALA A 181 22.77 7.44 8.04
C ALA A 181 22.27 6.71 9.29
N GLU A 182 21.08 6.12 9.25
CA GLU A 182 20.53 5.35 10.36
C GLU A 182 21.39 4.11 10.67
N GLU A 183 21.74 3.32 9.64
CA GLU A 183 22.55 2.12 9.81
C GLU A 183 24.00 2.40 10.24
N ARG A 184 24.60 3.49 9.77
CA ARG A 184 26.04 3.76 9.95
C ARG A 184 26.37 4.82 10.99
N LEU A 185 25.46 5.77 11.22
CA LEU A 185 25.62 6.87 12.17
C LEU A 185 24.67 6.74 13.36
N GLY A 186 23.77 5.75 13.36
CA GLY A 186 22.78 5.49 14.41
C GLY A 186 21.61 6.47 14.43
N ASP A 187 21.55 7.40 13.46
CA ASP A 187 20.51 8.43 13.37
C ASP A 187 20.31 8.83 11.90
N GLY A 188 19.11 8.54 11.37
CA GLY A 188 18.74 8.85 9.99
C GLY A 188 18.73 10.35 9.66
N THR A 189 18.52 11.23 10.65
CA THR A 189 18.53 12.69 10.44
C THR A 189 19.92 13.23 10.06
N ARG A 190 20.97 12.45 10.33
CA ARG A 190 22.36 12.76 9.97
C ARG A 190 22.67 12.54 8.50
N TYR A 191 21.68 12.22 7.67
CA TYR A 191 21.84 12.18 6.21
C TYR A 191 22.33 13.51 5.62
N VAL A 192 22.06 14.64 6.28
CA VAL A 192 22.58 15.96 5.88
C VAL A 192 24.11 15.99 5.92
N GLU A 193 24.73 15.29 6.87
CA GLU A 193 26.18 15.13 6.95
C GLU A 193 26.71 14.28 5.79
N LEU A 194 25.98 13.22 5.40
CA LEU A 194 26.31 12.40 4.23
C LEU A 194 26.20 13.19 2.92
N VAL A 195 25.19 14.06 2.78
CA VAL A 195 25.02 14.95 1.63
C VAL A 195 26.19 15.93 1.53
N ALA A 196 26.52 16.60 2.63
CA ALA A 196 27.63 17.55 2.68
C ALA A 196 28.98 16.89 2.36
N LEU A 197 29.19 15.64 2.78
CA LEU A 197 30.42 14.90 2.55
C LEU A 197 30.54 14.34 1.11
N ASN A 198 29.43 14.20 0.38
CA ASN A 198 29.36 13.56 -0.93
C ASN A 198 28.76 14.43 -2.04
N GLU A 199 28.80 15.76 -1.87
CA GLU A 199 28.19 16.71 -2.81
C GLU A 199 28.67 16.51 -4.27
N ALA A 200 29.96 16.20 -4.46
CA ALA A 200 30.54 15.93 -5.78
C ALA A 200 30.05 14.64 -6.46
N VAL A 201 29.54 13.67 -5.68
CA VAL A 201 29.02 12.39 -6.18
C VAL A 201 27.51 12.45 -6.41
N LEU A 202 26.80 13.29 -5.64
CA LEU A 202 25.34 13.39 -5.66
C LEU A 202 24.79 14.42 -6.67
N ASP A 203 25.64 15.28 -7.25
CA ASP A 203 25.30 16.26 -8.32
C ASP A 203 23.99 17.03 -8.05
N GLY A 204 23.81 17.47 -6.80
CA GLY A 204 22.64 18.23 -6.36
C GLY A 204 21.30 17.46 -6.33
N ARG A 205 21.32 16.12 -6.47
CA ARG A 205 20.13 15.25 -6.39
C ARG A 205 20.24 14.23 -5.25
N PRO A 206 20.04 14.67 -3.99
CA PRO A 206 20.17 13.79 -2.82
C PRO A 206 19.11 12.67 -2.78
N ASP A 207 17.99 12.83 -3.48
CA ASP A 207 16.88 11.87 -3.50
C ASP A 207 17.12 10.67 -4.43
N PHE A 208 18.20 10.67 -5.23
CA PHE A 208 18.43 9.65 -6.24
C PHE A 208 19.81 8.99 -6.09
N LEU A 209 19.83 7.81 -5.49
CA LEU A 209 21.04 6.99 -5.34
C LEU A 209 21.06 5.86 -6.37
N LEU A 210 22.12 5.79 -7.18
CA LEU A 210 22.34 4.68 -8.11
C LEU A 210 23.04 3.52 -7.36
N PRO A 211 22.55 2.27 -7.48
CA PRO A 211 23.25 1.10 -6.94
C PRO A 211 24.67 1.01 -7.50
N GLY A 212 25.66 0.77 -6.64
CA GLY A 212 27.08 0.76 -6.97
C GLY A 212 27.81 2.10 -6.80
N THR A 213 27.10 3.16 -6.40
CA THR A 213 27.73 4.46 -6.05
C THR A 213 28.53 4.31 -4.75
N ILE A 214 29.74 4.87 -4.69
CA ILE A 214 30.57 4.84 -3.48
C ILE A 214 30.40 6.17 -2.73
N LEU A 215 29.85 6.10 -1.52
CA LEU A 215 29.67 7.23 -0.61
C LEU A 215 30.73 7.19 0.50
N ARG A 216 31.15 8.35 0.95
CA ARG A 216 31.97 8.57 2.14
C ARG A 216 31.06 8.69 3.35
N VAL A 217 31.34 7.94 4.41
CA VAL A 217 30.52 7.90 5.64
C VAL A 217 31.43 8.15 6.86
N PRO A 218 31.06 9.06 7.79
CA PRO A 218 31.79 9.24 9.04
C PRO A 218 31.59 8.05 9.99
N VAL A 219 32.61 7.63 10.74
CA VAL A 219 32.45 6.63 11.82
C VAL A 219 32.00 7.33 13.11
N ALA A 220 30.83 6.98 13.65
CA ALA A 220 30.30 7.54 14.90
C ALA A 220 30.35 6.52 16.06
N GLU A 221 30.77 6.97 17.25
CA GLU A 221 30.74 6.21 18.51
C GLU A 221 29.29 6.10 19.04
N THR A 222 28.81 4.87 19.26
CA THR A 222 27.44 4.53 19.69
C THR A 222 27.17 4.89 21.17
N ALA A 223 26.01 5.49 21.47
CA ALA A 223 25.52 5.81 22.82
C ALA A 223 24.47 4.78 23.33
N PRO A 224 24.22 4.64 24.65
CA PRO A 224 23.61 3.45 25.28
C PRO A 224 22.07 3.34 25.20
N ALA A 225 21.58 2.11 25.42
CA ALA A 225 20.35 1.51 24.88
C ALA A 225 19.11 1.46 25.82
N ASP A 226 18.96 2.36 26.79
CA ASP A 226 17.94 2.24 27.85
C ASP A 226 16.75 3.23 27.73
N ALA A 227 16.59 3.94 26.61
CA ALA A 227 15.47 4.86 26.39
C ALA A 227 15.00 4.84 24.93
N TYR A 228 13.69 4.74 24.72
CA TYR A 228 13.09 4.86 23.39
C TYR A 228 13.15 6.31 22.94
N VAL A 229 13.74 6.56 21.76
CA VAL A 229 13.81 7.91 21.18
C VAL A 229 12.65 8.07 20.20
N VAL A 230 11.75 9.01 20.52
CA VAL A 230 10.57 9.34 19.73
C VAL A 230 10.98 9.75 18.31
N ARG A 231 10.46 9.04 17.31
CA ARG A 231 10.65 9.31 15.89
C ARG A 231 9.56 10.26 15.37
N PRO A 232 9.79 10.94 14.23
CA PRO A 232 8.77 11.76 13.61
C PRO A 232 7.50 10.97 13.26
N GLY A 233 6.39 11.30 13.92
CA GLY A 233 5.07 10.71 13.65
C GLY A 233 4.62 9.66 14.66
N ASP A 234 5.44 9.35 15.65
CA ASP A 234 5.08 8.43 16.73
C ASP A 234 3.93 8.95 17.59
N THR A 235 3.24 8.02 18.24
CA THR A 235 2.27 8.31 19.30
C THR A 235 2.55 7.41 20.50
N LEU A 236 2.20 7.84 21.72
CA LEU A 236 2.43 7.02 22.92
C LEU A 236 1.74 5.64 22.84
N SER A 237 0.57 5.56 22.20
CA SER A 237 -0.14 4.30 21.98
C SER A 237 0.56 3.38 20.99
N GLU A 238 1.23 3.93 19.98
CA GLU A 238 2.03 3.14 19.04
C GLU A 238 3.27 2.57 19.73
N ILE A 239 3.97 3.41 20.50
CA ILE A 239 5.14 2.98 21.28
C ILE A 239 4.74 1.94 22.33
N ALA A 240 3.57 2.08 22.98
CA ALA A 240 3.07 1.09 23.92
C ALA A 240 2.70 -0.24 23.25
N GLU A 241 2.18 -0.18 22.03
CA GLU A 241 1.91 -1.40 21.29
C GLU A 241 3.20 -2.14 20.92
N ASP A 242 4.19 -1.41 20.41
CA ASP A 242 5.43 -2.00 19.92
C ASP A 242 6.31 -2.51 21.08
N GLU A 243 6.36 -1.75 22.19
CA GLU A 243 7.24 -2.04 23.32
C GLU A 243 6.57 -2.85 24.44
N LEU A 244 5.25 -2.74 24.60
CA LEU A 244 4.48 -3.42 25.67
C LEU A 244 3.45 -4.42 25.13
N GLY A 245 3.25 -4.51 23.81
CA GLY A 245 2.29 -5.41 23.17
C GLY A 245 0.82 -4.96 23.29
N ASP A 246 0.56 -3.80 23.89
CA ASP A 246 -0.78 -3.27 24.12
C ASP A 246 -0.81 -1.74 23.94
N ALA A 247 -1.56 -1.29 22.94
CA ALA A 247 -1.71 0.14 22.64
C ALA A 247 -2.43 0.91 23.76
N ASP A 248 -3.30 0.23 24.52
CA ASP A 248 -4.03 0.82 25.65
C ASP A 248 -3.13 0.97 26.89
N ALA A 249 -1.92 0.39 26.88
CA ALA A 249 -0.93 0.52 27.96
C ALA A 249 -0.10 1.82 27.91
N TYR A 250 -0.38 2.72 26.98
CA TYR A 250 0.30 4.01 26.86
C TYR A 250 0.32 4.89 28.12
N PRO A 251 -0.68 4.84 29.04
CA PRO A 251 -0.61 5.60 30.28
C PRO A 251 0.58 5.17 31.16
N ALA A 252 1.02 3.91 31.05
CA ALA A 252 2.18 3.43 31.80
C ALA A 252 3.49 4.06 31.31
N ILE A 253 3.64 4.25 29.99
CA ILE A 253 4.79 4.96 29.40
C ILE A 253 4.76 6.44 29.80
N TYR A 254 3.58 7.07 29.76
CA TYR A 254 3.41 8.46 30.20
C TYR A 254 3.83 8.65 31.66
N GLU A 255 3.32 7.81 32.57
CA GLU A 255 3.66 7.87 34.00
C GLU A 255 5.13 7.56 34.27
N ALA A 256 5.75 6.65 33.52
CA ALA A 256 7.18 6.35 33.66
C ALA A 256 8.10 7.44 33.07
N SER A 257 7.59 8.26 32.13
CA SER A 257 8.37 9.26 31.41
C SER A 257 8.13 10.70 31.88
N ARG A 258 7.15 10.94 32.76
CA ARG A 258 6.78 12.29 33.26
C ARG A 258 7.94 13.04 33.92
N ASP A 259 8.81 12.31 34.61
CA ASP A 259 9.96 12.86 35.33
C ASP A 259 11.24 12.87 34.49
N THR A 260 11.19 12.32 33.26
CA THR A 260 12.33 12.28 32.33
C THR A 260 12.52 13.67 31.71
N VAL A 261 13.66 14.29 32.01
CA VAL A 261 14.08 15.56 31.40
C VAL A 261 14.43 15.31 29.93
N GLN A 262 13.75 16.02 29.03
CA GLN A 262 13.95 15.86 27.59
C GLN A 262 15.22 16.59 27.11
N PRO A 263 15.79 16.23 25.95
CA PRO A 263 16.97 16.92 25.39
C PRO A 263 16.78 18.43 25.17
N THR A 264 15.54 18.90 25.02
CA THR A 264 15.17 20.32 24.90
C THR A 264 15.02 21.02 26.26
N GLY A 265 15.09 20.28 27.37
CA GLY A 265 14.86 20.76 28.73
C GLY A 265 13.40 20.70 29.21
N ASP A 266 12.48 20.26 28.35
CA ASP A 266 11.05 20.14 28.66
C ASP A 266 10.71 18.80 29.35
N HIS A 267 9.46 18.67 29.80
CA HIS A 267 8.89 17.44 30.39
C HIS A 267 7.59 17.04 29.67
N LEU A 268 7.33 15.73 29.60
CA LEU A 268 6.08 15.19 29.08
C LEU A 268 4.92 15.53 30.03
N THR A 269 4.10 16.50 29.63
CA THR A 269 2.95 17.00 30.42
C THR A 269 1.62 16.62 29.82
N ASP A 270 1.51 16.53 28.50
CA ASP A 270 0.33 16.10 27.76
C ASP A 270 0.62 14.75 27.08
N PRO A 271 -0.13 13.67 27.37
CA PRO A 271 0.04 12.37 26.73
C PRO A 271 -0.15 12.41 25.20
N ASP A 272 -0.95 13.35 24.69
CA ASP A 272 -1.23 13.47 23.26
C ASP A 272 -0.14 14.28 22.52
N LEU A 273 0.85 14.83 23.23
CA LEU A 273 1.91 15.66 22.66
C LEU A 273 3.31 15.14 23.02
N ILE A 274 3.88 14.40 22.07
CA ILE A 274 5.30 14.01 22.08
C ILE A 274 6.03 14.66 20.90
N LEU A 275 7.30 15.02 21.09
CA LEU A 275 8.11 15.62 20.04
C LEU A 275 9.23 14.68 19.58
N PRO A 276 9.62 14.73 18.30
CA PRO A 276 10.74 13.94 17.80
C PRO A 276 12.03 14.21 18.58
N GLY A 277 12.79 13.15 18.87
CA GLY A 277 14.02 13.20 19.68
C GLY A 277 13.79 13.13 21.18
N TRP A 278 12.54 13.10 21.66
CA TRP A 278 12.25 12.88 23.08
C TRP A 278 12.64 11.47 23.53
N LYS A 279 13.11 11.35 24.77
CA LYS A 279 13.47 10.09 25.40
C LYS A 279 12.33 9.65 26.32
N LEU A 280 11.75 8.49 26.03
CA LEU A 280 10.70 7.88 26.82
C LEU A 280 11.22 6.65 27.56
N THR A 281 10.77 6.51 28.79
CA THR A 281 11.08 5.37 29.67
C THR A 281 10.01 4.31 29.46
N ILE A 282 10.42 3.13 28.99
CA ILE A 282 9.51 1.99 28.80
C ILE A 282 9.42 1.17 30.10
N PRO A 283 8.24 1.04 30.72
CA PRO A 283 8.05 0.24 31.93
C PRO A 283 8.30 -1.25 31.67
N GLY A 284 9.17 -1.89 32.47
CA GLY A 284 9.37 -3.35 32.43
C GLY A 284 10.65 -3.84 31.76
N GLN A 285 11.45 -2.96 31.14
CA GLN A 285 12.81 -3.29 30.71
C GLN A 285 13.77 -3.23 31.92
N LYS A 286 14.51 -4.32 32.16
CA LYS A 286 15.25 -4.58 33.41
C LYS A 286 16.56 -3.75 33.49
N PRO A 287 16.82 -2.99 34.58
CA PRO A 287 18.09 -2.27 34.74
C PRO A 287 19.27 -3.23 35.03
N PRO A 288 20.48 -2.98 34.52
CA PRO A 288 21.70 -3.60 35.06
C PRO A 288 22.09 -2.98 36.42
N PRO A 289 22.72 -3.75 37.32
CA PRO A 289 23.12 -3.25 38.63
C PRO A 289 24.48 -2.54 38.52
N ASP A 290 24.61 -1.32 39.03
CA ASP A 290 25.73 -0.99 39.94
C ASP A 290 25.58 0.34 40.72
N SER A 291 25.36 0.16 42.04
CA SER A 291 26.17 0.65 43.15
C SER A 291 26.59 2.12 43.25
N ARG A 292 25.98 2.85 44.20
CA ARG A 292 26.71 3.65 45.20
C ARG A 292 25.87 3.90 46.46
N GLU A 293 26.37 3.32 47.55
CA GLU A 293 26.05 3.55 48.96
C GLU A 293 26.03 5.06 49.32
N PRO A 294 25.19 5.48 50.27
CA PRO A 294 25.77 5.93 51.53
C PRO A 294 25.10 5.37 52.79
N LYS A 295 25.94 5.25 53.82
CA LYS A 295 25.71 4.64 55.13
C LYS A 295 24.73 5.39 56.04
N HIS A 296 23.94 4.56 56.75
CA HIS A 296 23.51 4.62 58.16
C HIS A 296 22.57 5.73 58.67
N ALA A 297 21.38 5.30 59.14
CA ALA A 297 20.96 5.41 60.55
C ALA A 297 19.87 4.37 60.88
N LYS A 298 19.84 3.86 62.12
CA LYS A 298 19.13 2.66 62.58
C LYS A 298 17.62 2.87 62.99
N PRO A 299 16.84 1.76 63.14
CA PRO A 299 15.36 1.57 63.36
C PRO A 299 14.65 2.12 64.61
N PRO A 300 13.31 1.89 64.73
CA PRO A 300 12.81 0.65 65.37
C PRO A 300 11.65 -0.10 64.66
N GLU A 301 11.88 -1.39 64.42
CA GLU A 301 11.11 -2.57 64.92
C GLU A 301 9.58 -2.51 65.08
N GLU A 302 8.87 -3.31 64.27
CA GLU A 302 7.64 -4.00 64.69
C GLU A 302 7.55 -5.40 64.03
N VAL A 303 7.11 -6.38 64.81
CA VAL A 303 7.22 -7.85 64.65
C VAL A 303 5.96 -8.39 63.90
N PRO A 304 6.00 -9.58 63.27
CA PRO A 304 5.03 -10.00 62.25
C PRO A 304 3.83 -10.74 62.86
N ASP A 305 2.71 -10.79 62.15
CA ASP A 305 1.83 -11.96 62.25
C ASP A 305 0.90 -12.21 61.04
N THR A 306 0.99 -13.48 60.61
CA THR A 306 -0.04 -14.41 60.10
C THR A 306 -0.91 -14.13 58.84
N THR A 307 -0.69 -15.02 57.86
CA THR A 307 -1.60 -15.54 56.82
C THR A 307 -2.95 -16.05 57.37
N PRO A 308 -4.04 -15.99 56.58
CA PRO A 308 -4.73 -17.21 56.14
C PRO A 308 -5.03 -17.27 54.60
N PRO A 309 -5.43 -18.45 54.07
CA PRO A 309 -5.24 -18.87 52.66
C PRO A 309 -6.38 -18.49 51.69
N PRO A 310 -6.19 -18.67 50.36
CA PRO A 310 -7.20 -18.35 49.35
C PRO A 310 -8.31 -19.42 49.27
N THR A 311 -9.52 -18.97 48.96
CA THR A 311 -10.69 -19.83 48.70
C THR A 311 -10.76 -20.17 47.21
N ASP A 312 -10.80 -21.46 46.92
CA ASP A 312 -11.13 -22.05 45.63
C ASP A 312 -12.43 -21.46 45.05
N VAL A 313 -12.41 -21.11 43.76
CA VAL A 313 -13.64 -20.99 42.97
C VAL A 313 -13.48 -21.87 41.72
N THR A 314 -14.21 -22.97 41.73
CA THR A 314 -14.36 -23.94 40.66
C THR A 314 -15.04 -23.30 39.42
N PRO A 315 -14.53 -23.54 38.19
CA PRO A 315 -15.20 -23.12 36.96
C PRO A 315 -16.49 -23.93 36.71
N THR A 316 -17.59 -23.24 36.40
CA THR A 316 -18.84 -23.86 35.92
C THR A 316 -18.82 -23.93 34.39
N GLU A 317 -18.99 -25.14 33.90
CA GLU A 317 -19.20 -25.59 32.52
C GLU A 317 -20.48 -24.99 31.89
N PRO A 318 -20.51 -24.59 30.60
CA PRO A 318 -21.76 -24.27 29.93
C PRO A 318 -22.30 -25.50 29.19
N VAL A 319 -23.47 -25.98 29.61
CA VAL A 319 -24.35 -26.84 28.81
C VAL A 319 -25.59 -26.02 28.47
N GLY A 320 -25.93 -25.97 27.18
CA GLY A 320 -27.09 -25.22 26.68
C GLY A 320 -27.29 -25.41 25.19
N GLU A 321 -27.61 -26.65 24.81
CA GLU A 321 -28.15 -27.09 23.53
C GLU A 321 -29.46 -26.35 23.21
N VAL A 322 -29.59 -25.82 21.98
CA VAL A 322 -30.84 -25.25 21.46
C VAL A 322 -31.13 -25.89 20.10
N ASP A 323 -32.17 -26.73 20.08
CA ASP A 323 -32.80 -27.31 18.89
C ASP A 323 -33.44 -26.21 18.00
N PRO A 324 -33.48 -26.39 16.66
CA PRO A 324 -34.08 -25.46 15.74
C PRO A 324 -35.53 -25.87 15.43
N ASP A 325 -36.51 -25.01 15.75
CA ASP A 325 -37.79 -25.01 15.02
C ASP A 325 -38.53 -23.69 15.23
N SER A 326 -38.56 -22.86 14.19
CA SER A 326 -39.70 -21.99 13.85
C SER A 326 -39.53 -21.47 12.43
N ASP A 327 -40.28 -22.09 11.52
CA ASP A 327 -40.73 -21.46 10.29
C ASP A 327 -41.51 -20.18 10.62
N GLU A 328 -41.07 -19.03 10.10
CA GLU A 328 -42.00 -17.97 9.71
C GLU A 328 -41.49 -17.23 8.48
N SER A 329 -42.17 -17.50 7.37
CA SER A 329 -42.10 -16.77 6.12
C SER A 329 -42.57 -15.33 6.30
N GLY A 330 -41.65 -14.38 6.09
CA GLY A 330 -41.94 -12.96 5.93
C GLY A 330 -41.01 -12.35 4.88
N GLN A 331 -41.52 -12.16 3.67
CA GLN A 331 -40.84 -11.41 2.62
C GLN A 331 -40.71 -9.93 3.03
N SER A 332 -39.48 -9.48 3.25
CA SER A 332 -39.09 -8.08 3.08
C SER A 332 -37.71 -8.02 2.48
N SER A 333 -37.62 -7.51 1.27
CA SER A 333 -36.39 -7.17 0.57
C SER A 333 -35.63 -6.06 1.29
N ASP A 334 -34.38 -6.37 1.63
CA ASP A 334 -33.18 -5.56 1.35
C ASP A 334 -33.08 -4.19 2.02
N ASP A 335 -32.55 -4.18 3.25
CA ASP A 335 -31.64 -3.12 3.75
C ASP A 335 -30.87 -3.58 5.01
N SER A 336 -30.35 -4.82 5.04
CA SER A 336 -29.40 -5.19 6.10
C SER A 336 -28.01 -4.71 5.68
N VAL A 337 -27.47 -3.68 6.34
CA VAL A 337 -26.15 -3.10 6.03
C VAL A 337 -25.01 -4.12 6.23
N VAL A 338 -25.30 -5.25 6.87
CA VAL A 338 -24.40 -6.40 6.99
C VAL A 338 -24.92 -7.55 6.13
N PRO A 339 -24.18 -7.96 5.07
CA PRO A 339 -24.54 -9.15 4.31
C PRO A 339 -24.56 -10.40 5.20
N SER A 340 -25.57 -11.25 5.04
CA SER A 340 -25.78 -12.47 5.85
C SER A 340 -24.62 -13.47 5.78
N TRP A 341 -23.82 -13.42 4.72
CA TRP A 341 -22.64 -14.27 4.53
C TRP A 341 -21.43 -13.80 5.35
N LEU A 342 -21.39 -12.52 5.76
CA LEU A 342 -20.18 -11.91 6.30
C LEU A 342 -19.86 -12.43 7.70
N VAL A 343 -20.82 -12.48 8.62
CA VAL A 343 -20.53 -12.91 10.02
C VAL A 343 -20.12 -14.39 10.12
N PRO A 344 -20.83 -15.36 9.49
CA PRO A 344 -20.37 -16.75 9.44
C PRO A 344 -19.07 -16.91 8.64
N GLY A 345 -18.92 -16.14 7.56
CA GLY A 345 -17.72 -16.11 6.71
C GLY A 345 -16.50 -15.46 7.35
N LEU A 346 -16.54 -15.04 8.62
CA LEU A 346 -15.39 -14.57 9.39
C LEU A 346 -14.96 -15.58 10.48
N ALA A 347 -15.62 -16.74 10.53
CA ALA A 347 -15.28 -17.88 11.38
C ALA A 347 -14.85 -19.08 10.52
N GLY A 348 -14.18 -20.06 11.13
CA GLY A 348 -13.69 -21.25 10.42
C GLY A 348 -12.78 -20.87 9.25
N ALA A 349 -13.07 -21.39 8.05
CA ALA A 349 -12.31 -21.11 6.83
C ALA A 349 -12.16 -19.62 6.47
N GLY A 350 -13.08 -18.76 6.90
CA GLY A 350 -13.00 -17.31 6.66
C GLY A 350 -12.33 -16.50 7.77
N ALA A 351 -11.73 -17.18 8.76
CA ALA A 351 -11.00 -16.53 9.83
C ALA A 351 -9.78 -15.74 9.33
N VAL A 352 -9.16 -16.17 8.23
CA VAL A 352 -8.09 -15.43 7.53
C VAL A 352 -8.60 -14.07 7.05
N LEU A 353 -9.75 -14.03 6.37
CA LEU A 353 -10.39 -12.78 5.96
C LEU A 353 -10.68 -11.88 7.16
N GLY A 354 -11.15 -12.43 8.28
CA GLY A 354 -11.37 -11.66 9.51
C GLY A 354 -10.10 -11.06 10.11
N GLY A 355 -9.00 -11.83 10.13
CA GLY A 355 -7.69 -11.35 10.53
C GLY A 355 -7.17 -10.24 9.61
N ALA A 356 -7.23 -10.45 8.29
CA ALA A 356 -6.77 -9.48 7.30
C ALA A 356 -7.62 -8.18 7.31
N LEU A 357 -8.94 -8.31 7.44
CA LEU A 357 -9.85 -7.16 7.58
C LEU A 357 -9.53 -6.37 8.85
N TRP A 358 -9.26 -7.04 9.97
CA TRP A 358 -8.85 -6.37 11.20
C TRP A 358 -7.53 -5.62 11.06
N ILE A 359 -6.52 -6.23 10.41
CA ILE A 359 -5.24 -5.59 10.09
C ILE A 359 -5.47 -4.31 9.27
N ALA A 360 -6.28 -4.38 8.21
CA ALA A 360 -6.60 -3.25 7.36
C ALA A 360 -7.38 -2.14 8.09
N LEU A 361 -8.36 -2.51 8.93
CA LEU A 361 -9.12 -1.55 9.75
C LEU A 361 -8.22 -0.87 10.79
N ARG A 362 -7.29 -1.62 11.39
CA ARG A 362 -6.33 -1.08 12.37
C ARG A 362 -5.38 -0.10 11.70
N SER A 363 -4.83 -0.42 10.53
CA SER A 363 -3.95 0.49 9.79
C SER A 363 -4.68 1.78 9.41
N GLN A 364 -5.94 1.68 8.95
CA GLN A 364 -6.76 2.84 8.62
C GLN A 364 -7.05 3.71 9.87
N ARG A 365 -7.35 3.08 11.02
CA ARG A 365 -7.55 3.79 12.28
C ARG A 365 -6.27 4.49 12.76
N ARG A 366 -5.10 3.85 12.63
CA ARG A 366 -3.80 4.49 12.91
C ARG A 366 -3.59 5.72 12.05
N THR A 367 -3.85 5.63 10.74
CA THR A 367 -3.76 6.78 9.83
C THR A 367 -4.74 7.89 10.23
N GLN A 368 -5.98 7.54 10.62
CA GLN A 368 -6.96 8.52 11.10
C GLN A 368 -6.50 9.20 12.40
N LEU A 369 -5.92 8.46 13.34
CA LEU A 369 -5.35 9.01 14.58
C LEU A 369 -4.21 9.98 14.29
N ARG A 370 -3.29 9.61 13.39
CA ARG A 370 -2.15 10.46 12.98
C ARG A 370 -2.58 11.77 12.32
N HIS A 371 -3.69 11.75 11.57
CA HIS A 371 -4.24 12.94 10.92
C HIS A 371 -5.35 13.63 11.72
N ARG A 372 -5.63 13.14 12.94
CA ARG A 372 -6.65 13.70 13.82
C ARG A 372 -6.21 15.06 14.35
N ARG A 373 -7.12 16.03 14.39
CA ARG A 373 -6.88 17.29 15.10
C ARG A 373 -7.02 17.07 16.60
N PRO A 374 -6.18 17.71 17.44
CA PRO A 374 -6.35 17.68 18.90
C PRO A 374 -7.80 17.99 19.30
N GLY A 375 -8.35 17.24 20.26
CA GLY A 375 -9.72 17.40 20.76
C GLY A 375 -10.86 16.82 19.91
N THR A 376 -10.57 16.14 18.79
CA THR A 376 -11.58 15.39 18.00
C THR A 376 -11.54 13.90 18.33
N VAL A 377 -12.62 13.14 18.16
CA VAL A 377 -12.65 11.68 18.42
C VAL A 377 -12.98 10.95 17.12
N ILE A 378 -12.43 9.77 16.92
CA ILE A 378 -12.80 8.92 15.78
C ILE A 378 -14.26 8.45 15.99
N PRO A 379 -15.15 8.64 15.01
CA PRO A 379 -16.53 8.20 15.15
C PRO A 379 -16.58 6.67 15.34
N PRO A 380 -17.41 6.16 16.26
CA PRO A 380 -17.60 4.71 16.39
C PRO A 380 -18.21 4.14 15.10
N PRO A 381 -18.00 2.84 14.82
CA PRO A 381 -18.67 2.18 13.72
C PRO A 381 -20.20 2.30 13.86
N PRO A 382 -20.95 2.34 12.75
CA PRO A 382 -22.41 2.21 12.78
C PRO A 382 -22.84 1.00 13.63
N ALA A 383 -23.95 1.14 14.38
CA ALA A 383 -24.38 0.13 15.35
C ALA A 383 -24.54 -1.27 14.74
N GLU A 384 -24.94 -1.33 13.47
CA GLU A 384 -25.13 -2.56 12.69
C GLU A 384 -23.82 -3.32 12.43
N LEU A 385 -22.68 -2.61 12.34
CA LEU A 385 -21.37 -3.21 12.10
C LEU A 385 -20.63 -3.58 13.39
N VAL A 386 -21.12 -3.17 14.56
CA VAL A 386 -20.51 -3.48 15.85
C VAL A 386 -20.34 -5.00 16.07
N PRO A 387 -21.34 -5.87 15.78
CA PRO A 387 -21.17 -7.31 15.92
C PRO A 387 -20.08 -7.88 14.99
N VAL A 388 -20.05 -7.41 13.73
CA VAL A 388 -19.07 -7.85 12.72
C VAL A 388 -17.66 -7.45 13.14
N GLU A 389 -17.47 -6.21 13.58
CA GLU A 389 -16.18 -5.74 14.07
C GLU A 389 -15.74 -6.50 15.32
N LYS A 390 -16.66 -6.83 16.23
CA LYS A 390 -16.37 -7.67 17.40
C LYS A 390 -15.91 -9.07 17.00
N THR A 391 -16.61 -9.71 16.06
CA THR A 391 -16.20 -11.02 15.54
C THR A 391 -14.84 -10.94 14.85
N ALA A 392 -14.63 -9.97 13.96
CA ALA A 392 -13.35 -9.75 13.29
C ALA A 392 -12.21 -9.54 14.30
N ARG A 393 -12.42 -8.71 15.34
CA ARG A 393 -11.47 -8.48 16.42
C ARG A 393 -11.16 -9.76 17.20
N ALA A 394 -12.19 -10.52 17.59
CA ALA A 394 -12.03 -11.75 18.37
C ALA A 394 -11.27 -12.83 17.58
N THR A 395 -11.54 -12.95 16.29
CA THR A 395 -10.80 -13.85 15.39
C THR A 395 -9.35 -13.37 15.17
N ALA A 396 -9.16 -12.06 15.03
CA ALA A 396 -7.87 -11.50 14.67
C ALA A 396 -6.77 -11.69 15.72
N SER A 397 -7.08 -11.74 17.02
CA SER A 397 -6.04 -11.93 18.05
C SER A 397 -5.25 -13.24 17.86
N ALA A 398 -5.91 -14.29 17.36
CA ALA A 398 -5.26 -15.57 17.08
C ALA A 398 -4.65 -15.65 15.67
N ILE A 399 -5.27 -14.98 14.70
CA ILE A 399 -4.95 -15.16 13.27
C ILE A 399 -3.98 -14.10 12.73
N ALA A 400 -4.07 -12.85 13.19
CA ALA A 400 -3.24 -11.77 12.66
C ALA A 400 -1.73 -12.02 12.80
N PRO A 401 -1.19 -12.51 13.94
CA PRO A 401 0.23 -12.85 14.04
C PRO A 401 0.65 -13.92 13.02
N ARG A 402 -0.23 -14.88 12.73
CA ARG A 402 0.04 -15.95 11.76
C ARG A 402 0.02 -15.43 10.32
N ILE A 403 -0.86 -14.49 9.99
CA ILE A 403 -0.88 -13.80 8.69
C ILE A 403 0.42 -13.00 8.50
N TYR A 404 0.87 -12.27 9.53
CA TYR A 404 2.14 -11.55 9.46
C TYR A 404 3.34 -12.49 9.32
N ALA A 405 3.34 -13.61 10.06
CA ALA A 405 4.38 -14.63 9.92
C ALA A 405 4.40 -15.23 8.51
N LEU A 406 3.23 -15.52 7.91
CA LEU A 406 3.14 -15.98 6.53
C LEU A 406 3.70 -14.94 5.55
N ASP A 407 3.30 -13.68 5.67
CA ASP A 407 3.79 -12.59 4.81
C ASP A 407 5.32 -12.43 4.90
N SER A 408 5.86 -12.39 6.12
CA SER A 408 7.31 -12.30 6.37
C SER A 408 8.07 -13.51 5.86
N ALA A 409 7.56 -14.73 6.10
CA ALA A 409 8.16 -15.97 5.61
C ALA A 409 8.24 -15.97 4.09
N LEU A 410 7.16 -15.61 3.40
CA LEU A 410 7.12 -15.55 1.94
C LEU A 410 8.08 -14.49 1.38
N ARG A 411 8.15 -13.30 2.01
CA ARG A 411 9.06 -12.21 1.59
C ARG A 411 10.54 -12.53 1.79
N SER A 412 10.86 -13.45 2.69
CA SER A 412 12.23 -13.92 2.92
C SER A 412 12.72 -14.90 1.84
N LEU A 413 11.81 -15.42 1.01
CA LEU A 413 12.13 -16.42 -0.01
C LEU A 413 12.54 -15.77 -1.33
N PRO A 414 13.41 -16.45 -2.11
CA PRO A 414 13.59 -16.10 -3.51
C PRO A 414 12.28 -16.32 -4.29
N PRO A 415 12.18 -15.83 -5.54
CA PRO A 415 11.07 -16.17 -6.42
C PRO A 415 10.99 -17.70 -6.63
N LEU A 416 9.87 -18.32 -6.25
CA LEU A 416 9.59 -19.74 -6.41
C LEU A 416 8.25 -19.92 -7.11
N ARG A 417 8.04 -21.07 -7.74
CA ARG A 417 6.72 -21.45 -8.25
C ARG A 417 5.87 -22.06 -7.13
N LEU A 418 5.42 -21.23 -6.21
CA LEU A 418 4.53 -21.64 -5.13
C LEU A 418 3.16 -22.03 -5.69
N VAL A 419 2.67 -23.23 -5.35
CA VAL A 419 1.34 -23.71 -5.74
C VAL A 419 0.36 -23.55 -4.58
N THR A 420 0.70 -24.10 -3.42
CA THR A 420 -0.11 -24.00 -2.21
C THR A 420 0.75 -23.66 -0.99
N ALA A 421 0.12 -23.02 -0.02
CA ALA A 421 0.68 -22.84 1.32
C ALA A 421 -0.34 -23.31 2.35
N THR A 422 0.13 -23.99 3.40
CA THR A 422 -0.68 -24.39 4.54
C THR A 422 -0.20 -23.64 5.76
N LEU A 423 -1.12 -23.04 6.51
CA LEU A 423 -0.85 -22.28 7.72
C LEU A 423 -1.53 -22.94 8.90
N SER A 424 -0.76 -23.67 9.70
CA SER A 424 -1.22 -24.31 10.92
C SER A 424 -1.09 -23.37 12.13
N ALA A 425 -1.20 -23.91 13.34
CA ALA A 425 -0.98 -23.13 14.55
C ALA A 425 0.47 -22.68 14.73
N ASP A 426 1.41 -23.56 14.38
CA ASP A 426 2.83 -23.44 14.75
C ASP A 426 3.79 -23.66 13.56
N GLU A 427 3.29 -24.09 12.39
CA GLU A 427 4.10 -24.33 11.18
C GLU A 427 3.44 -23.73 9.92
N ILE A 428 4.28 -23.22 9.01
CA ILE A 428 3.92 -22.91 7.61
C ILE A 428 4.51 -24.00 6.73
N SER A 429 3.69 -24.62 5.89
CA SER A 429 4.14 -25.59 4.87
C SER A 429 3.90 -25.03 3.47
N LEU A 430 4.82 -25.26 2.54
CA LEU A 430 4.74 -24.83 1.14
C LEU A 430 4.83 -26.03 0.21
N ALA A 431 3.97 -26.05 -0.80
CA ALA A 431 4.08 -26.96 -1.95
C ALA A 431 4.46 -26.17 -3.21
N LEU A 432 5.57 -26.56 -3.82
CA LEU A 432 6.14 -25.91 -5.00
C LEU A 432 5.81 -26.70 -6.27
N GLY A 433 5.65 -26.01 -7.39
CA GLY A 433 5.39 -26.59 -8.70
C GLY A 433 6.64 -27.18 -9.36
N GLU A 434 7.82 -26.87 -8.81
CA GLU A 434 9.11 -27.43 -9.22
C GLU A 434 10.06 -27.59 -8.04
N PRO A 435 10.97 -28.59 -8.08
CA PRO A 435 11.93 -28.79 -7.00
C PRO A 435 12.85 -27.58 -6.81
N ALA A 436 12.95 -27.09 -5.58
CA ALA A 436 13.85 -26.01 -5.19
C ALA A 436 14.59 -26.37 -3.90
N GLN A 437 15.69 -25.66 -3.61
CA GLN A 437 16.42 -25.76 -2.34
C GLN A 437 16.22 -24.46 -1.57
N LEU A 438 15.61 -24.54 -0.39
CA LEU A 438 15.44 -23.39 0.48
C LEU A 438 16.57 -23.31 1.52
N PRO A 439 16.97 -22.09 1.93
CA PRO A 439 17.93 -21.90 3.00
C PRO A 439 17.32 -22.23 4.37
N GLU A 440 18.17 -22.50 5.37
CA GLU A 440 17.74 -22.49 6.77
C GLU A 440 17.02 -21.16 7.10
N PRO A 441 15.97 -21.16 7.93
CA PRO A 441 15.49 -22.25 8.79
C PRO A 441 14.46 -23.18 8.12
N TRP A 442 14.25 -23.09 6.81
CA TRP A 442 13.34 -23.99 6.12
C TRP A 442 13.86 -25.43 6.14
N SER A 443 12.95 -26.37 6.44
CA SER A 443 13.22 -27.80 6.41
C SER A 443 12.33 -28.46 5.36
N GLY A 444 12.82 -29.51 4.71
CA GLY A 444 12.10 -30.14 3.61
C GLY A 444 13.02 -30.57 2.48
N ALA A 445 12.41 -31.02 1.38
CA ALA A 445 13.14 -31.43 0.19
C ALA A 445 12.26 -31.37 -1.06
N GLY A 446 12.89 -31.05 -2.19
CA GLY A 446 12.21 -31.05 -3.49
C GLY A 446 11.13 -29.99 -3.56
N THR A 447 9.87 -30.41 -3.59
CA THR A 447 8.70 -29.52 -3.73
C THR A 447 7.99 -29.26 -2.41
N GLU A 448 8.41 -29.87 -1.30
CA GLU A 448 7.73 -29.76 -0.02
C GLU A 448 8.69 -29.15 1.02
N TRP A 449 8.27 -28.03 1.59
CA TRP A 449 9.07 -27.25 2.53
C TRP A 449 8.21 -26.78 3.69
N ARG A 450 8.83 -26.61 4.86
CA ARG A 450 8.15 -26.18 6.08
C ARG A 450 9.05 -25.40 7.01
N ILE A 451 8.46 -24.49 7.75
CA ILE A 451 9.12 -23.62 8.72
C ILE A 451 8.24 -23.46 9.96
N ASP A 452 8.83 -23.56 11.14
CA ASP A 452 8.13 -23.25 12.39
C ASP A 452 7.84 -21.75 12.46
N LEU A 453 6.63 -21.36 12.87
CA LEU A 453 6.22 -19.95 12.99
C LEU A 453 7.18 -19.15 13.88
N ALA A 454 7.70 -19.78 14.95
CA ALA A 454 8.66 -19.16 15.87
C ALA A 454 10.05 -18.93 15.24
N SER A 455 10.36 -19.59 14.12
CA SER A 455 11.62 -19.46 13.39
C SER A 455 11.50 -18.54 12.16
N VAL A 456 10.32 -17.97 11.90
CA VAL A 456 10.12 -17.05 10.79
C VAL A 456 10.97 -15.79 11.02
N PRO A 457 11.82 -15.39 10.07
CA PRO A 457 12.63 -14.19 10.20
C PRO A 457 11.74 -12.94 10.28
N GLU A 458 12.25 -11.91 10.97
CA GLU A 458 11.58 -10.62 11.03
C GLU A 458 11.35 -10.03 9.64
N HIS A 459 10.29 -9.23 9.53
CA HIS A 459 9.80 -8.69 8.27
C HIS A 459 10.88 -7.84 7.58
N PRO A 460 11.31 -8.18 6.35
CA PRO A 460 12.18 -7.29 5.60
C PRO A 460 11.39 -6.04 5.19
N GLU A 461 11.76 -4.88 5.73
CA GLU A 461 11.16 -3.59 5.35
C GLU A 461 11.31 -3.35 3.84
N ASP A 462 10.22 -2.91 3.19
CA ASP A 462 10.17 -2.48 1.79
C ASP A 462 10.49 -3.54 0.72
N SER A 463 9.96 -4.76 0.87
CA SER A 463 9.96 -5.76 -0.22
C SER A 463 8.65 -5.73 -1.02
N PHE A 464 8.71 -6.07 -2.31
CA PHE A 464 7.50 -6.29 -3.11
C PHE A 464 6.84 -7.61 -2.68
N PRO A 465 5.51 -7.69 -2.57
CA PRO A 465 4.85 -8.94 -2.18
C PRO A 465 5.13 -10.05 -3.22
N PRO A 466 5.73 -11.18 -2.82
CA PRO A 466 6.16 -12.21 -3.76
C PRO A 466 4.99 -13.00 -4.35
N TYR A 467 3.86 -13.12 -3.64
CA TYR A 467 2.68 -13.86 -4.08
C TYR A 467 1.39 -13.05 -3.86
N PRO A 468 1.12 -11.97 -4.63
CA PRO A 468 -0.02 -11.07 -4.41
C PRO A 468 -1.38 -11.75 -4.54
N LEU A 469 -1.45 -12.85 -5.28
CA LEU A 469 -2.68 -13.60 -5.55
C LEU A 469 -2.82 -14.87 -4.69
N LEU A 470 -2.10 -14.95 -3.57
CA LEU A 470 -2.28 -15.99 -2.57
C LEU A 470 -3.56 -15.73 -1.76
N VAL A 471 -4.49 -16.69 -1.76
CA VAL A 471 -5.80 -16.56 -1.10
C VAL A 471 -6.15 -17.82 -0.32
N SER A 472 -6.78 -17.68 0.84
CA SER A 472 -7.30 -18.82 1.58
C SER A 472 -8.52 -19.41 0.87
N VAL A 473 -8.61 -20.74 0.82
CA VAL A 473 -9.72 -21.45 0.16
C VAL A 473 -10.44 -22.43 1.08
N GLY A 474 -9.88 -22.69 2.24
CA GLY A 474 -10.42 -23.66 3.18
C GLY A 474 -9.61 -23.78 4.46
N GLN A 475 -10.15 -24.60 5.35
CA GLN A 475 -9.53 -25.01 6.59
C GLN A 475 -9.66 -26.53 6.68
N ASP A 476 -8.57 -27.21 6.99
CA ASP A 476 -8.53 -28.66 7.17
C ASP A 476 -9.02 -29.02 8.59
N ASP A 477 -9.28 -30.31 8.84
CA ASP A 477 -9.89 -30.81 10.10
C ASP A 477 -9.03 -30.51 11.34
N ASP A 478 -7.72 -30.36 11.15
CA ASP A 478 -6.75 -29.98 12.19
C ASP A 478 -6.74 -28.47 12.48
N GLY A 479 -7.55 -27.69 11.77
CA GLY A 479 -7.65 -26.25 11.88
C GLY A 479 -6.63 -25.48 11.02
N SER A 480 -5.82 -26.16 10.22
CA SER A 480 -4.84 -25.55 9.32
C SER A 480 -5.53 -24.89 8.12
N PHE A 481 -5.12 -23.68 7.78
CA PHE A 481 -5.67 -22.96 6.62
C PHE A 481 -4.93 -23.35 5.35
N LEU A 482 -5.67 -23.63 4.28
CA LEU A 482 -5.12 -23.88 2.95
C LEU A 482 -5.21 -22.62 2.11
N PHE A 483 -4.09 -22.23 1.52
CA PHE A 483 -3.96 -21.15 0.58
C PHE A 483 -3.61 -21.67 -0.81
N LEU A 484 -4.22 -21.08 -1.84
CA LEU A 484 -3.89 -21.32 -3.25
C LEU A 484 -3.22 -20.09 -3.83
N ASN A 485 -2.12 -20.29 -4.54
CA ASN A 485 -1.53 -19.25 -5.36
C ASN A 485 -2.24 -19.20 -6.71
N LEU A 486 -3.17 -18.25 -6.87
CA LEU A 486 -3.96 -18.17 -8.09
C LEU A 486 -3.11 -17.80 -9.32
N GLU A 487 -1.99 -17.08 -9.15
CA GLU A 487 -1.12 -16.66 -10.27
C GLU A 487 -0.46 -17.87 -10.96
N GLU A 488 -0.17 -18.94 -10.21
CA GLU A 488 0.42 -20.19 -10.70
C GLU A 488 -0.65 -21.07 -11.36
N LEU A 489 -1.89 -21.01 -10.86
CA LEU A 489 -3.03 -21.77 -11.39
C LEU A 489 -3.66 -21.15 -12.64
N ARG A 490 -3.48 -19.83 -12.86
CA ARG A 490 -3.86 -19.06 -14.07
C ARG A 490 -5.35 -19.04 -14.38
N THR A 491 -5.93 -20.16 -14.82
CA THR A 491 -7.36 -20.28 -15.14
C THR A 491 -8.01 -21.37 -14.31
N LEU A 492 -9.06 -21.00 -13.59
CA LEU A 492 -9.76 -21.87 -12.66
C LEU A 492 -11.24 -21.95 -13.02
N THR A 493 -11.78 -23.17 -13.05
CA THR A 493 -13.24 -23.41 -13.12
C THR A 493 -13.72 -23.94 -11.79
N VAL A 494 -14.70 -23.25 -11.19
CA VAL A 494 -15.26 -23.61 -9.88
C VAL A 494 -16.56 -24.38 -10.07
N THR A 495 -16.60 -25.61 -9.55
CA THR A 495 -17.77 -26.48 -9.58
C THR A 495 -18.33 -26.72 -8.17
N GLY A 496 -19.63 -27.00 -8.07
CA GLY A 496 -20.32 -27.18 -6.79
C GLY A 496 -21.66 -26.45 -6.73
N ALA A 497 -22.29 -26.45 -5.56
CA ALA A 497 -23.56 -25.79 -5.33
C ALA A 497 -23.48 -24.27 -5.56
N SER A 498 -24.55 -23.68 -6.12
CA SER A 498 -24.55 -22.28 -6.60
C SER A 498 -24.33 -21.25 -5.49
N ASP A 499 -24.91 -21.51 -4.32
CA ASP A 499 -24.73 -20.74 -3.09
C ASP A 499 -23.27 -20.76 -2.63
N ARG A 500 -22.61 -21.92 -2.63
CA ARG A 500 -21.19 -22.04 -2.28
C ARG A 500 -20.28 -21.35 -3.27
N LYS A 501 -20.55 -21.50 -4.57
CA LYS A 501 -19.82 -20.78 -5.62
C LYS A 501 -19.90 -19.26 -5.36
N ALA A 502 -21.10 -18.74 -5.10
CA ALA A 502 -21.28 -17.33 -4.79
C ALA A 502 -20.56 -16.90 -3.50
N SER A 503 -20.62 -17.69 -2.42
CA SER A 503 -19.90 -17.41 -1.18
C SER A 503 -18.38 -17.43 -1.37
N PHE A 504 -17.85 -18.42 -2.09
CA PHE A 504 -16.43 -18.53 -2.43
C PHE A 504 -15.95 -17.34 -3.26
N ALA A 505 -16.71 -16.93 -4.28
CA ALA A 505 -16.38 -15.77 -5.09
C ALA A 505 -16.29 -14.47 -4.26
N ARG A 506 -17.23 -14.27 -3.32
CA ARG A 506 -17.18 -13.12 -2.41
C ARG A 506 -16.00 -13.18 -1.46
N HIS A 507 -15.72 -14.37 -0.91
CA HIS A 507 -14.57 -14.62 -0.04
C HIS A 507 -13.27 -14.26 -0.75
N VAL A 508 -13.01 -14.82 -1.94
CA VAL A 508 -11.80 -14.54 -2.73
C VAL A 508 -11.69 -13.05 -3.04
N ALA A 509 -12.77 -12.41 -3.49
CA ALA A 509 -12.76 -10.99 -3.81
C ALA A 509 -12.47 -10.11 -2.58
N ALA A 510 -13.11 -10.40 -1.45
CA ALA A 510 -12.95 -9.64 -0.22
C ALA A 510 -11.55 -9.84 0.37
N GLU A 511 -11.04 -11.08 0.40
CA GLU A 511 -9.75 -11.41 1.01
C GLU A 511 -8.60 -10.80 0.22
N LEU A 512 -8.59 -10.97 -1.11
CA LEU A 512 -7.58 -10.31 -1.95
C LEU A 512 -7.61 -8.79 -1.78
N ALA A 513 -8.77 -8.20 -1.48
CA ALA A 513 -8.91 -6.77 -1.26
C ALA A 513 -8.39 -6.27 0.11
N VAL A 514 -8.11 -7.15 1.07
CA VAL A 514 -7.57 -6.79 2.40
C VAL A 514 -6.24 -7.45 2.77
N ASN A 515 -5.81 -8.50 2.06
CA ASN A 515 -4.58 -9.21 2.36
C ASN A 515 -3.35 -8.28 2.28
N PRO A 516 -2.40 -8.36 3.24
CA PRO A 516 -1.20 -7.52 3.26
C PRO A 516 -0.31 -7.65 2.02
N TRP A 517 -0.28 -8.85 1.40
CA TRP A 517 0.50 -9.12 0.19
C TRP A 517 -0.25 -8.76 -1.10
N SER A 518 -1.56 -8.51 -1.06
CA SER A 518 -2.35 -8.29 -2.27
C SER A 518 -2.43 -6.82 -2.70
N VAL A 519 -1.61 -5.92 -2.14
CA VAL A 519 -1.70 -4.45 -2.34
C VAL A 519 -1.73 -4.02 -3.82
N VAL A 520 -1.05 -4.76 -4.69
CA VAL A 520 -0.95 -4.52 -6.15
C VAL A 520 -2.03 -5.23 -6.98
N THR A 521 -3.06 -5.78 -6.34
CA THR A 521 -4.10 -6.56 -7.02
C THR A 521 -5.37 -5.76 -7.25
N THR A 522 -5.89 -5.82 -8.47
CA THR A 522 -7.23 -5.40 -8.86
C THR A 522 -8.12 -6.63 -9.06
N VAL A 523 -9.30 -6.64 -8.45
CA VAL A 523 -10.29 -7.71 -8.57
C VAL A 523 -11.51 -7.19 -9.33
N GLU A 524 -11.85 -7.85 -10.44
CA GLU A 524 -13.01 -7.52 -11.27
C GLU A 524 -14.04 -8.65 -11.17
N VAL A 525 -15.25 -8.34 -10.71
CA VAL A 525 -16.30 -9.33 -10.41
C VAL A 525 -17.51 -9.07 -11.30
N LEU A 526 -17.86 -10.04 -12.17
CA LEU A 526 -19.01 -9.96 -13.08
C LEU A 526 -20.22 -10.75 -12.55
N GLY A 527 -21.35 -10.07 -12.37
CA GLY A 527 -22.64 -10.70 -12.02
C GLY A 527 -22.80 -11.10 -10.57
N LEU A 528 -21.93 -10.64 -9.68
CA LEU A 528 -21.99 -10.84 -8.24
C LEU A 528 -21.35 -9.64 -7.53
N GLY A 529 -21.59 -9.50 -6.23
CA GLY A 529 -20.79 -8.62 -5.40
C GLY A 529 -21.24 -7.17 -5.46
N SER A 530 -22.49 -6.87 -5.80
CA SER A 530 -22.99 -5.48 -5.68
C SER A 530 -22.83 -4.93 -4.26
N ASP A 531 -22.91 -5.82 -3.26
CA ASP A 531 -22.58 -5.60 -1.84
C ASP A 531 -21.09 -5.29 -1.60
N LEU A 532 -20.20 -5.72 -2.50
CA LEU A 532 -18.77 -5.40 -2.49
C LEU A 532 -18.43 -4.10 -3.23
N SER A 533 -19.40 -3.44 -3.88
CA SER A 533 -19.13 -2.23 -4.68
C SER A 533 -18.59 -1.05 -3.85
N SER A 534 -18.97 -0.97 -2.57
CA SER A 534 -18.42 -0.01 -1.60
C SER A 534 -17.16 -0.51 -0.88
N PHE A 535 -16.80 -1.78 -1.07
CA PHE A 535 -15.66 -2.42 -0.41
C PHE A 535 -14.37 -2.08 -1.16
N ASN A 536 -13.46 -1.36 -0.50
CA ASN A 536 -12.17 -0.96 -1.06
C ASN A 536 -12.26 -0.36 -2.48
N LEU A 537 -12.86 0.85 -2.57
CA LEU A 537 -13.26 1.60 -3.79
C LEU A 537 -12.18 1.82 -4.88
N GLY A 538 -10.96 1.31 -4.72
CA GLY A 538 -9.92 1.30 -5.75
C GLY A 538 -9.50 -0.10 -6.24
N ARG A 539 -9.76 -1.16 -5.46
CA ARG A 539 -9.22 -2.51 -5.69
C ARG A 539 -10.27 -3.53 -6.12
N VAL A 540 -11.52 -3.40 -5.67
CA VAL A 540 -12.62 -4.26 -6.13
C VAL A 540 -13.52 -3.48 -7.07
N ARG A 541 -13.73 -4.03 -8.27
CA ARG A 541 -14.64 -3.49 -9.29
C ARG A 541 -15.73 -4.51 -9.54
N THR A 542 -16.97 -4.07 -9.45
CA THR A 542 -18.13 -4.94 -9.62
C THR A 542 -18.87 -4.51 -10.88
N HIS A 543 -19.17 -5.50 -11.71
CA HIS A 543 -19.77 -5.32 -13.03
C HIS A 543 -21.13 -6.03 -13.04
N PRO A 544 -22.24 -5.34 -13.34
CA PRO A 544 -23.53 -6.00 -13.51
C PRO A 544 -23.50 -6.94 -14.72
N ALA A 545 -24.46 -7.87 -14.78
CA ALA A 545 -24.61 -8.73 -15.96
C ALA A 545 -24.72 -7.88 -17.24
N GLY A 546 -23.95 -8.25 -18.26
CA GLY A 546 -23.84 -7.52 -19.53
C GLY A 546 -22.78 -6.42 -19.59
N ASP A 547 -22.20 -5.98 -18.48
CA ASP A 547 -21.05 -5.05 -18.48
C ASP A 547 -19.73 -5.81 -18.65
N THR A 548 -19.49 -6.27 -19.88
CA THR A 548 -18.42 -7.25 -20.16
C THR A 548 -17.26 -6.66 -20.96
N GLY A 549 -17.28 -5.35 -21.24
CA GLY A 549 -16.28 -4.68 -22.08
C GLY A 549 -14.86 -4.78 -21.53
N PHE A 550 -14.73 -4.82 -20.20
CA PHE A 550 -13.45 -4.93 -19.50
C PHE A 550 -12.71 -6.24 -19.82
N ILE A 551 -13.43 -7.34 -20.08
CA ILE A 551 -12.84 -8.66 -20.39
C ILE A 551 -12.03 -8.58 -21.68
N GLY A 552 -12.62 -7.99 -22.71
CA GLY A 552 -11.96 -7.80 -24.00
C GLY A 552 -10.87 -6.72 -23.97
N GLU A 553 -10.94 -5.74 -23.07
CA GLU A 553 -9.86 -4.78 -22.82
C GLU A 553 -8.65 -5.46 -22.18
N LEU A 554 -8.86 -6.19 -21.08
CA LEU A 554 -7.80 -6.92 -20.39
C LEU A 554 -7.12 -7.95 -21.32
N ALA A 555 -7.91 -8.71 -22.10
CA ALA A 555 -7.36 -9.68 -23.06
C ALA A 555 -6.44 -9.00 -24.09
N ARG A 556 -6.79 -7.80 -24.55
CA ARG A 556 -5.95 -7.01 -25.49
C ARG A 556 -4.69 -6.50 -24.82
N ASP A 557 -4.79 -5.97 -23.60
CA ASP A 557 -3.63 -5.44 -22.88
C ASP A 557 -2.61 -6.55 -22.60
N LEU A 558 -3.07 -7.70 -22.10
CA LEU A 558 -2.23 -8.87 -21.85
C LEU A 558 -1.64 -9.48 -23.12
N SER A 559 -2.29 -9.34 -24.28
CA SER A 559 -1.80 -9.92 -25.54
C SER A 559 -0.47 -9.33 -26.02
N SER A 560 -0.09 -8.15 -25.50
CA SER A 560 1.18 -7.50 -25.79
C SER A 560 2.37 -8.14 -25.09
N ILE A 561 2.13 -8.96 -24.06
CA ILE A 561 3.16 -9.66 -23.29
C ILE A 561 3.64 -10.88 -24.08
N THR A 562 4.85 -10.80 -24.63
CA THR A 562 5.47 -11.91 -25.39
C THR A 562 6.75 -12.45 -24.78
N GLU A 563 7.33 -11.75 -23.82
CA GLU A 563 8.58 -12.13 -23.13
C GLU A 563 8.33 -12.24 -21.62
N PRO A 564 9.07 -13.11 -20.90
CA PRO A 564 8.97 -13.20 -19.45
C PRO A 564 9.33 -11.86 -18.79
N PHE A 565 8.48 -11.38 -17.90
CA PHE A 565 8.73 -10.19 -17.08
C PHE A 565 8.11 -10.36 -15.69
N ASP A 566 8.49 -9.50 -14.75
CA ASP A 566 7.90 -9.48 -13.41
C ASP A 566 6.81 -8.40 -13.37
N PRO A 567 5.53 -8.74 -13.14
CA PRO A 567 4.43 -7.78 -13.18
C PRO A 567 4.42 -6.83 -11.98
N ASP A 568 4.17 -5.55 -12.24
CA ASP A 568 3.94 -4.54 -11.20
C ASP A 568 2.49 -4.54 -10.68
N ASP A 569 1.54 -4.93 -11.54
CA ASP A 569 0.10 -4.96 -11.26
C ASP A 569 -0.48 -6.34 -11.54
N PHE A 570 -1.44 -6.77 -10.70
CA PHE A 570 -2.10 -8.06 -10.80
C PHE A 570 -3.60 -7.92 -10.97
N HIS A 571 -4.20 -8.80 -11.78
CA HIS A 571 -5.61 -8.79 -12.11
C HIS A 571 -6.27 -10.14 -11.80
N VAL A 572 -7.42 -10.12 -11.12
CA VAL A 572 -8.26 -11.30 -10.94
C VAL A 572 -9.64 -11.02 -11.50
N VAL A 573 -10.05 -11.80 -12.50
CA VAL A 573 -11.37 -11.71 -13.11
C VAL A 573 -12.23 -12.86 -12.61
N ILE A 574 -13.31 -12.53 -11.88
CA ILE A 574 -14.25 -13.48 -11.29
C ILE A 574 -15.57 -13.43 -12.07
N ILE A 575 -15.94 -14.53 -12.72
CA ILE A 575 -17.13 -14.63 -13.57
C ILE A 575 -18.22 -15.44 -12.85
N ALA A 576 -19.20 -14.74 -12.29
CA ALA A 576 -20.33 -15.35 -11.59
C ALA A 576 -21.65 -15.29 -12.38
N SER A 577 -21.70 -14.55 -13.49
CA SER A 577 -22.87 -14.43 -14.38
C SER A 577 -22.92 -15.55 -15.41
N ALA A 578 -24.11 -16.13 -15.63
CA ALA A 578 -24.36 -17.01 -16.79
C ALA A 578 -24.47 -16.22 -18.10
N ASP A 579 -24.88 -14.95 -18.03
CA ASP A 579 -24.90 -14.01 -19.15
C ASP A 579 -23.50 -13.41 -19.31
N ARG A 580 -22.70 -13.98 -20.23
CA ARG A 580 -21.28 -13.72 -20.40
C ARG A 580 -20.82 -13.95 -21.85
N PRO A 581 -19.83 -13.20 -22.34
CA PRO A 581 -19.29 -13.37 -23.69
C PRO A 581 -18.29 -14.53 -23.72
N THR A 582 -18.73 -15.74 -24.06
CA THR A 582 -17.87 -16.93 -24.09
C THR A 582 -16.65 -16.77 -24.98
N SER A 583 -16.78 -16.11 -26.14
CA SER A 583 -15.65 -15.84 -27.03
C SER A 583 -14.55 -14.98 -26.39
N ASP A 584 -14.93 -13.96 -25.63
CA ASP A 584 -13.99 -13.04 -25.01
C ASP A 584 -13.33 -13.68 -23.78
N LEU A 585 -14.08 -14.51 -23.06
CA LEU A 585 -13.54 -15.34 -21.96
C LEU A 585 -12.55 -16.38 -22.47
N ASP A 586 -12.84 -17.02 -23.60
CA ASP A 586 -11.93 -17.96 -24.24
C ASP A 586 -10.65 -17.26 -24.71
N ALA A 587 -10.78 -16.10 -25.35
CA ALA A 587 -9.65 -15.29 -25.74
C ALA A 587 -8.81 -14.82 -24.53
N LEU A 588 -9.46 -14.38 -23.44
CA LEU A 588 -8.76 -13.95 -22.22
C LEU A 588 -7.99 -15.12 -21.59
N ALA A 589 -8.63 -16.28 -21.44
CA ALA A 589 -7.98 -17.47 -20.89
C ALA A 589 -6.80 -17.93 -21.75
N ASP A 590 -6.95 -17.97 -23.07
CA ASP A 590 -5.88 -18.35 -24.01
C ASP A 590 -4.69 -17.39 -23.95
N VAL A 591 -4.95 -16.10 -23.70
CA VAL A 591 -3.89 -15.11 -23.48
C VAL A 591 -3.20 -15.37 -22.15
N ILE A 592 -3.94 -15.51 -21.05
CA ILE A 592 -3.41 -15.79 -19.70
C ILE A 592 -2.55 -17.06 -19.70
N GLU A 593 -3.04 -18.16 -20.28
CA GLU A 593 -2.31 -19.43 -20.33
C GLU A 593 -1.03 -19.36 -21.16
N ARG A 594 -0.93 -18.41 -22.08
CA ARG A 594 0.25 -18.22 -22.95
C ARG A 594 1.26 -17.23 -22.39
N ILE A 595 0.95 -16.51 -21.30
CA ILE A 595 1.90 -15.59 -20.65
C ILE A 595 3.14 -16.39 -20.24
N PRO A 596 4.34 -16.01 -20.72
CA PRO A 596 5.57 -16.70 -20.35
C PRO A 596 5.99 -16.36 -18.91
N GLY A 597 6.35 -17.38 -18.12
CA GLY A 597 6.78 -17.19 -16.74
C GLY A 597 5.61 -16.93 -15.78
N ARG A 598 5.71 -15.85 -15.00
CA ARG A 598 4.73 -15.49 -13.97
C ARG A 598 3.50 -14.81 -14.60
N SER A 599 2.30 -15.25 -14.23
CA SER A 599 1.08 -14.62 -14.75
C SER A 599 0.72 -13.38 -13.93
N SER A 600 0.45 -12.26 -14.61
CA SER A 600 -0.12 -11.05 -14.00
C SER A 600 -1.64 -11.10 -13.87
N ALA A 601 -2.30 -12.11 -14.45
CA ALA A 601 -3.74 -12.18 -14.52
C ALA A 601 -4.27 -13.60 -14.26
N VAL A 602 -5.47 -13.65 -13.64
CA VAL A 602 -6.17 -14.89 -13.32
C VAL A 602 -7.62 -14.79 -13.78
N LEU A 603 -8.14 -15.89 -14.34
CA LEU A 603 -9.56 -16.05 -14.64
C LEU A 603 -10.16 -17.11 -13.71
N LEU A 604 -11.10 -16.70 -12.87
CA LEU A 604 -11.90 -17.56 -12.00
C LEU A 604 -13.34 -17.64 -12.54
N ASP A 605 -13.69 -18.78 -13.13
CA ASP A 605 -14.98 -18.98 -13.77
C ASP A 605 -15.90 -19.89 -12.95
N LEU A 606 -17.00 -19.33 -12.43
CA LEU A 606 -17.99 -20.07 -11.62
C LEU A 606 -19.15 -20.62 -12.43
N GLN A 607 -19.26 -20.25 -13.71
CA GLN A 607 -20.32 -20.72 -14.62
C GLN A 607 -19.76 -21.55 -15.78
N GLY A 608 -18.44 -21.66 -15.88
CA GLY A 608 -17.67 -22.36 -16.89
C GLY A 608 -17.89 -23.86 -16.89
N GLU A 609 -17.83 -24.45 -18.07
CA GLU A 609 -17.48 -25.87 -18.18
C GLU A 609 -15.97 -26.01 -17.96
N PRO A 610 -15.52 -27.12 -17.34
CA PRO A 610 -14.09 -27.36 -17.12
C PRO A 610 -13.30 -27.29 -18.43
N ARG A 611 -12.27 -26.45 -18.44
CA ARG A 611 -11.37 -26.31 -19.59
C ARG A 611 -10.31 -27.41 -19.57
N PRO A 612 -9.90 -27.99 -20.73
CA PRO A 612 -8.92 -29.07 -20.77
C PRO A 612 -7.54 -28.70 -20.18
N SER A 613 -7.14 -27.44 -20.29
CA SER A 613 -5.87 -26.91 -19.78
C SER A 613 -6.01 -26.19 -18.44
N GLY A 614 -7.23 -25.92 -17.98
CA GLY A 614 -7.50 -25.16 -16.76
C GLY A 614 -7.55 -26.05 -15.52
N THR A 615 -7.37 -25.44 -14.36
CA THR A 615 -7.52 -26.10 -13.07
C THR A 615 -8.99 -26.15 -12.68
N GLN A 616 -9.47 -27.32 -12.24
CA GLN A 616 -10.82 -27.45 -11.68
C GLN A 616 -10.75 -27.42 -10.16
N LEU A 617 -11.58 -26.56 -9.56
CA LEU A 617 -11.78 -26.48 -8.12
C LEU A 617 -13.21 -26.93 -7.79
N GLU A 618 -13.34 -28.06 -7.11
CA GLU A 618 -14.63 -28.57 -6.65
C GLU A 618 -14.90 -28.14 -5.21
N LEU A 619 -16.05 -27.50 -4.96
CA LEU A 619 -16.50 -27.09 -3.63
C LEU A 619 -17.43 -28.17 -3.04
N THR A 620 -16.89 -29.03 -2.18
CA THR A 620 -17.61 -30.12 -1.50
C THR A 620 -18.18 -29.71 -0.13
N ASP A 621 -18.97 -30.60 0.49
CA ASP A 621 -19.53 -30.41 1.85
C ASP A 621 -18.43 -30.50 2.93
N ASP A 622 -17.52 -31.46 2.78
CA ASP A 622 -16.24 -31.48 3.48
C ASP A 622 -15.32 -30.46 2.81
N VAL A 623 -14.58 -29.67 3.58
CA VAL A 623 -13.69 -28.62 3.06
C VAL A 623 -12.48 -29.24 2.36
N ARG A 624 -12.68 -29.77 1.15
CA ARG A 624 -11.62 -30.31 0.30
C ARG A 624 -11.67 -29.67 -1.08
N ALA A 625 -10.79 -28.69 -1.26
CA ALA A 625 -10.35 -28.29 -2.59
C ALA A 625 -9.45 -29.39 -3.16
N SER A 626 -9.99 -30.32 -3.97
CA SER A 626 -9.13 -31.27 -4.71
C SER A 626 -8.76 -30.67 -6.06
N GLU A 627 -7.47 -30.38 -6.25
CA GLU A 627 -6.92 -30.00 -7.56
C GLU A 627 -6.91 -31.23 -8.48
N ARG A 628 -7.67 -31.20 -9.59
CA ARG A 628 -7.53 -32.18 -10.68
C ARG A 628 -7.11 -31.48 -11.95
N ARG A 629 -5.83 -31.63 -12.32
CA ARG A 629 -5.37 -31.34 -13.69
C ARG A 629 -5.88 -32.45 -14.62
N ALA A 630 -6.61 -32.08 -15.68
CA ALA A 630 -7.07 -33.03 -16.68
C ALA A 630 -5.87 -33.63 -17.43
N SER A 631 -5.42 -34.81 -17.01
CA SER A 631 -4.38 -35.55 -17.75
C SER A 631 -4.99 -36.11 -19.04
N GLY A 632 -4.53 -35.60 -20.18
CA GLY A 632 -4.84 -36.18 -21.48
C GLY A 632 -4.32 -37.61 -21.55
N SER A 633 -5.22 -38.59 -21.43
CA SER A 633 -4.92 -40.00 -21.66
C SER A 633 -4.68 -40.23 -23.15
N THR A 634 -3.42 -40.21 -23.56
CA THR A 634 -3.00 -40.81 -24.84
C THR A 634 -3.03 -42.33 -24.66
N SER A 635 -4.20 -42.93 -24.92
CA SER A 635 -4.36 -44.38 -25.01
C SER A 635 -3.55 -44.92 -26.18
N ASN A 636 -2.28 -45.26 -25.94
CA ASN A 636 -1.50 -46.07 -26.86
C ASN A 636 -1.91 -47.55 -26.69
N ARG A 637 -2.89 -47.98 -27.50
CA ARG A 637 -3.28 -49.38 -27.63
C ARG A 637 -2.19 -50.11 -28.41
N GLN A 638 -1.38 -50.90 -27.71
CA GLN A 638 -0.65 -52.01 -28.34
C GLN A 638 -1.64 -53.12 -28.68
N SER A 639 -1.73 -53.46 -29.96
CA SER A 639 -2.07 -54.78 -30.50
C SER A 639 -1.41 -54.90 -31.86
#